data_AF-A0AAU6DT73-F1
#
_entry.id   AF-A0AAU6DT73-F1
#
_cell.length_a   1.000
_cell.length_b   1.000
_cell.length_c   1.000
_cell.angle_alpha   90.00
_cell.angle_beta   90.00
_cell.angle_gamma   90.00
#
_symmetry.space_group_name_H-M   'P 1'
#
loop_
_entity.id
_entity.type
_entity.pdbx_description
1 polymer ?
#
loop_
_entity_poly.entity_id
_entity_poly.type
_entity_poly.pdbx_seq_one_letter_code
_entity_poly.pdbx_strand_id
1 'polypeptide(L)'
;MGTIRTDWSKHYTQGRGFRRLGNEEKTLLVEHAPAPEGGRALDVGCGTGEMSVYLASLGYEVDALDAVDAALARARTDHPDAKVRWLRLDIERDDPAPLDDTRYDLVVFRMSVAFVNDRTRVLHALGRRLREGGTMLVITPLAASTSAEKRHIALDEDEVSALTCGWTSVQRIAVGETAALVLRGPCADTVAMERSVPATGYAVAGALAVVTDEHGRVLLGWSKRGMWEIPGGKIEGAEPLDGAGVRELAEETGLHATGATVVTILTDAAQGVPRLTAVIRIAGFTGTLTTAEPHKFTRWEWHDLHGLACLGPVFTPSAQALNAVWPGVIPGLPPVHSYPTATEPATVPGEPAEALRLRHRMADAVIAGGWAPSIVVQKALRTVPRHRFAPETDLKTVYDDDLAVVTRRDENGRATSSVSAAWLQADMAEQLQLKAGATVLEVGSGGYNAELLAHVLGERGRVVTVDVDRYVVQRTQRLCAEAGSGRVTAVLGDGGLGAPGHVPADGFDGIMITHNASDIAPAWREQLAEGARLVVPLEMGGYTRSLTLVRRGDVLHCEHWTYCGFVRDRGAAARTAPAVPLADGKVTVRWEDGTPGDTAGLDEALRGPRHERSTGLVVQGIFNFETLQVYAATTLAGFCRLSAPEGSTLVEQQDAAAILADGSLAYLTYRKVKDAPEPADRMTEFFIHAYGPAAEEVAERFAECVRVWDREVRESGYPPMTVHPAATPDDQLPPGDVLEKPSARLVLQWPGRTPADALSLSTAGGTACLTPTS
;
A
#
# COMPACT_ATOMS: atom_id res chain seq x y z
N MET A 1 -15.73 25.73 1.77
CA MET A 1 -15.07 25.02 2.91
C MET A 1 -13.67 25.52 3.28
N GLY A 2 -13.12 26.59 2.68
CA GLY A 2 -11.86 27.24 3.13
C GLY A 2 -12.04 28.31 4.23
N THR A 3 -13.24 28.47 4.77
CA THR A 3 -13.60 29.57 5.69
C THR A 3 -13.07 29.35 7.10
N ILE A 4 -13.23 28.16 7.69
CA ILE A 4 -12.81 27.87 9.08
C ILE A 4 -11.30 28.11 9.29
N ARG A 5 -10.44 27.57 8.42
CA ARG A 5 -8.98 27.80 8.49
C ARG A 5 -8.62 29.27 8.31
N THR A 6 -9.32 29.97 7.41
CA THR A 6 -9.13 31.41 7.17
C THR A 6 -9.55 32.25 8.38
N ASP A 7 -10.66 31.87 9.04
CA ASP A 7 -11.19 32.54 10.21
C ASP A 7 -10.28 32.35 11.43
N TRP A 8 -9.77 31.14 11.64
CA TRP A 8 -8.78 30.87 12.69
C TRP A 8 -7.43 31.53 12.43
N SER A 9 -6.98 31.56 11.17
CA SER A 9 -5.78 32.31 10.79
C SER A 9 -5.92 33.79 11.15
N LYS A 10 -7.05 34.41 10.81
CA LYS A 10 -7.35 35.79 11.23
C LYS A 10 -7.42 35.93 12.75
N HIS A 11 -8.05 35.00 13.46
CA HIS A 11 -8.17 35.01 14.93
C HIS A 11 -6.80 35.10 15.61
N TYR A 12 -5.89 34.18 15.28
CA TYR A 12 -4.57 34.13 15.88
C TYR A 12 -3.66 35.27 15.43
N THR A 13 -3.74 35.68 14.15
CA THR A 13 -2.95 36.82 13.63
C THR A 13 -3.33 38.14 14.32
N GLN A 14 -4.58 38.27 14.79
CA GLN A 14 -5.05 39.41 15.58
C GLN A 14 -4.67 39.33 17.07
N GLY A 15 -3.82 38.37 17.46
CA GLY A 15 -3.35 38.20 18.84
C GLY A 15 -4.40 37.60 19.79
N ARG A 16 -5.56 37.17 19.28
CA ARG A 16 -6.60 36.55 20.11
C ARG A 16 -6.19 35.14 20.52
N GLY A 17 -6.43 34.81 21.79
CA GLY A 17 -6.25 33.45 22.33
C GLY A 17 -7.58 32.68 22.39
N PHE A 18 -7.55 31.48 22.96
CA PHE A 18 -8.74 30.73 23.33
C PHE A 18 -8.82 30.56 24.85
N ARG A 19 -9.81 29.81 25.37
CA ARG A 19 -9.99 29.55 26.81
C ARG A 19 -8.70 28.98 27.43
N ARG A 20 -8.18 29.63 28.49
CA ARG A 20 -7.00 29.16 29.24
C ARG A 20 -7.22 27.79 29.86
N LEU A 21 -6.14 27.03 30.05
CA LEU A 21 -6.17 25.72 30.71
C LEU A 21 -6.45 25.84 32.22
N GLY A 22 -7.59 25.31 32.66
CA GLY A 22 -8.05 25.36 34.06
C GLY A 22 -7.51 24.23 34.94
N ASN A 23 -7.58 24.39 36.27
CA ASN A 23 -7.13 23.38 37.22
C ASN A 23 -7.99 22.10 37.21
N GLU A 24 -9.28 22.22 36.91
CA GLU A 24 -10.18 21.05 36.79
C GLU A 24 -9.79 20.18 35.59
N GLU A 25 -9.47 20.79 34.43
CA GLU A 25 -8.96 20.07 33.25
C GLU A 25 -7.63 19.35 33.56
N LYS A 26 -6.73 20.01 34.31
CA LYS A 26 -5.46 19.42 34.74
C LYS A 26 -5.64 18.22 35.66
N THR A 27 -6.56 18.33 36.63
CA THR A 27 -6.88 17.25 37.58
C THR A 27 -7.42 16.03 36.84
N LEU A 28 -8.37 16.25 35.93
CA LEU A 28 -8.95 15.21 35.08
C LEU A 28 -7.87 14.45 34.28
N LEU A 29 -6.91 15.16 33.69
CA LEU A 29 -5.83 14.52 32.93
C LEU A 29 -4.99 13.58 33.79
N VAL A 30 -4.59 14.02 34.97
CA VAL A 30 -3.79 13.21 35.90
C VAL A 30 -4.57 11.96 36.35
N GLU A 31 -5.88 12.08 36.58
CA GLU A 31 -6.71 10.98 37.05
C GLU A 31 -7.04 9.95 35.95
N HIS A 32 -7.30 10.40 34.71
CA HIS A 32 -7.83 9.54 33.65
C HIS A 32 -6.82 9.21 32.54
N ALA A 33 -5.71 9.93 32.45
CA ALA A 33 -4.65 9.69 31.47
C ALA A 33 -3.25 9.99 32.07
N PRO A 34 -2.85 9.29 33.15
CA PRO A 34 -1.54 9.47 33.75
C PRO A 34 -0.42 9.13 32.75
N ALA A 35 0.63 9.93 32.71
CA ALA A 35 1.75 9.72 31.80
C ALA A 35 2.54 8.48 32.21
N PRO A 36 2.64 7.45 31.34
CA PRO A 36 3.59 6.38 31.58
C PRO A 36 5.02 6.89 31.36
N GLU A 37 6.01 6.14 31.87
CA GLU A 37 7.42 6.46 31.64
C GLU A 37 7.72 6.43 30.13
N GLY A 38 8.18 7.55 29.56
CA GLY A 38 8.36 7.69 28.12
C GLY A 38 7.05 7.67 27.31
N GLY A 39 5.92 7.98 27.95
CA GLY A 39 4.62 8.02 27.30
C GLY A 39 4.54 9.05 26.17
N ARG A 40 3.69 8.80 25.18
CA ARG A 40 3.45 9.72 24.05
C ARG A 40 2.03 10.26 24.07
N ALA A 41 1.90 11.56 23.80
CA ALA A 41 0.61 12.22 23.68
C ALA A 41 0.47 13.00 22.37
N LEU A 42 -0.72 12.96 21.79
CA LEU A 42 -1.12 13.75 20.62
C LEU A 42 -2.14 14.80 21.03
N ASP A 43 -1.83 16.08 20.84
CA ASP A 43 -2.73 17.22 21.06
C ASP A 43 -3.27 17.74 19.73
N VAL A 44 -4.54 17.48 19.46
CA VAL A 44 -5.18 17.78 18.17
C VAL A 44 -5.92 19.11 18.22
N GLY A 45 -5.50 20.04 17.35
CA GLY A 45 -5.97 21.43 17.38
C GLY A 45 -5.38 22.18 18.58
N CYS A 46 -4.05 22.08 18.75
CA CYS A 46 -3.33 22.54 19.93
C CYS A 46 -3.40 24.06 20.15
N GLY A 47 -3.75 24.84 19.12
CA GLY A 47 -3.81 26.29 19.18
C GLY A 47 -2.45 26.89 19.58
N THR A 48 -2.43 27.65 20.67
CA THR A 48 -1.20 28.27 21.21
C THR A 48 -0.41 27.35 22.15
N GLY A 49 -0.82 26.08 22.34
CA GLY A 49 0.01 25.06 22.96
C GLY A 49 -0.06 24.91 24.48
N GLU A 50 -0.95 25.61 25.18
CA GLU A 50 -1.05 25.51 26.66
C GLU A 50 -1.27 24.06 27.14
N MET A 51 -2.10 23.29 26.43
CA MET A 51 -2.34 21.86 26.71
C MET A 51 -1.08 21.02 26.43
N SER A 52 -0.47 21.23 25.26
CA SER A 52 0.72 20.50 24.84
C SER A 52 1.89 20.65 25.83
N VAL A 53 2.13 21.87 26.33
CA VAL A 53 3.16 22.16 27.33
C VAL A 53 2.83 21.51 28.67
N TYR A 54 1.56 21.49 29.06
CA TYR A 54 1.15 20.83 30.30
C TYR A 54 1.39 19.31 30.22
N LEU A 55 0.99 18.67 29.11
CA LEU A 55 1.26 17.25 28.86
C LEU A 55 2.76 16.93 28.90
N ALA A 56 3.60 17.78 28.29
CA ALA A 56 5.05 17.62 28.35
C ALA A 56 5.58 17.73 29.79
N SER A 57 4.99 18.59 30.63
CA SER A 57 5.39 18.70 32.04
C SER A 57 4.94 17.52 32.91
N LEU A 58 3.95 16.74 32.46
CA LEU A 58 3.59 15.45 33.06
C LEU A 58 4.53 14.30 32.65
N GLY A 59 5.44 14.52 31.69
CA GLY A 59 6.40 13.51 31.23
C GLY A 59 6.07 12.89 29.87
N TYR A 60 5.03 13.35 29.18
CA TYR A 60 4.75 12.92 27.81
C TYR A 60 5.77 13.49 26.81
N GLU A 61 6.13 12.68 25.81
CA GLU A 61 6.60 13.19 24.52
C GLU A 61 5.38 13.63 23.69
N VAL A 62 5.32 14.91 23.32
CA VAL A 62 4.10 15.52 22.78
C VAL A 62 4.25 15.91 21.32
N ASP A 63 3.33 15.41 20.51
CA ASP A 63 3.03 15.92 19.18
C ASP A 63 1.83 16.87 19.26
N ALA A 64 2.01 18.11 18.81
CA ALA A 64 0.99 19.14 18.86
C ALA A 64 0.62 19.57 17.44
N LEU A 65 -0.62 19.28 17.04
CA LEU A 65 -1.12 19.51 15.69
C LEU A 65 -2.01 20.75 15.63
N ASP A 66 -1.79 21.58 14.63
CA ASP A 66 -2.77 22.60 14.24
C ASP A 66 -2.74 22.85 12.73
N ALA A 67 -3.89 23.13 12.12
CA ALA A 67 -3.97 23.45 10.70
C ALA A 67 -3.50 24.89 10.39
N VAL A 68 -3.33 25.72 11.42
CA VAL A 68 -3.10 27.17 11.31
C VAL A 68 -1.68 27.54 11.73
N ASP A 69 -0.86 27.97 10.76
CA ASP A 69 0.53 28.35 11.00
C ASP A 69 0.70 29.46 12.03
N ALA A 70 -0.22 30.44 12.06
CA ALA A 70 -0.18 31.53 13.03
C ALA A 70 -0.34 31.06 14.49
N ALA A 71 -1.10 29.98 14.71
CA ALA A 71 -1.26 29.38 16.04
C ALA A 71 0.06 28.74 16.49
N LEU A 72 0.66 27.93 15.62
CA LEU A 72 1.93 27.24 15.89
C LEU A 72 3.12 28.21 16.02
N ALA A 73 3.16 29.27 15.21
CA ALA A 73 4.18 30.32 15.33
C ALA A 73 4.11 31.00 16.70
N ARG A 74 2.89 31.28 17.18
CA ARG A 74 2.67 31.81 18.52
C ARG A 74 3.03 30.80 19.60
N ALA A 75 2.62 29.53 19.48
CA ALA A 75 2.97 28.49 20.42
C ALA A 75 4.49 28.36 20.62
N ARG A 76 5.26 28.37 19.53
CA ARG A 76 6.74 28.36 19.58
C ARG A 76 7.32 29.62 20.24
N THR A 77 6.68 30.77 20.07
CA THR A 77 7.12 32.04 20.68
C THR A 77 6.81 32.11 22.17
N ASP A 78 5.61 31.69 22.55
CA ASP A 78 5.13 31.72 23.95
C ASP A 78 5.79 30.61 24.79
N HIS A 79 6.28 29.55 24.15
CA HIS A 79 6.86 28.36 24.79
C HIS A 79 8.17 27.88 24.13
N PRO A 80 9.24 28.70 24.12
CA PRO A 80 10.48 28.39 23.41
C PRO A 80 11.23 27.18 23.99
N ASP A 81 11.08 26.92 25.29
CA ASP A 81 11.77 25.84 26.00
C ASP A 81 10.94 24.54 26.10
N ALA A 82 9.73 24.52 25.54
CA ALA A 82 8.86 23.36 25.61
C ALA A 82 9.35 22.24 24.70
N LYS A 83 9.50 21.03 25.25
CA LYS A 83 9.82 19.80 24.51
C LYS A 83 8.56 19.26 23.81
N VAL A 84 8.06 20.02 22.84
CA VAL A 84 6.85 19.70 22.07
C VAL A 84 7.19 19.77 20.57
N ARG A 85 6.77 18.77 19.80
CA ARG A 85 6.90 18.78 18.34
C ARG A 85 5.66 19.44 17.74
N TRP A 86 5.84 20.67 17.25
CA TRP A 86 4.79 21.49 16.66
C TRP A 86 4.62 21.20 15.16
N LEU A 87 3.48 20.62 14.79
CA LEU A 87 3.23 20.09 13.45
C LEU A 87 2.06 20.82 12.78
N ARG A 88 2.30 21.37 11.58
CA ARG A 88 1.23 21.97 10.76
C ARG A 88 0.51 20.87 10.00
N LEU A 89 -0.68 20.49 10.47
CA LEU A 89 -1.47 19.40 9.92
C LEU A 89 -2.98 19.66 10.08
N ASP A 90 -3.71 19.61 8.97
CA ASP A 90 -5.17 19.48 8.99
C ASP A 90 -5.56 17.99 9.13
N ILE A 91 -5.95 17.57 10.34
CA ILE A 91 -6.22 16.17 10.64
C ILE A 91 -7.34 15.54 9.80
N GLU A 92 -8.20 16.35 9.18
CA GLU A 92 -9.30 15.84 8.35
C GLU A 92 -8.88 15.49 6.93
N ARG A 93 -7.86 16.20 6.42
CA ARG A 93 -7.54 16.29 4.98
C ARG A 93 -6.08 15.99 4.66
N ASP A 94 -5.17 16.44 5.54
CA ASP A 94 -3.75 16.25 5.37
C ASP A 94 -3.37 14.81 5.77
N ASP A 95 -2.23 14.36 5.27
CA ASP A 95 -1.73 13.00 5.56
C ASP A 95 -1.11 12.98 6.94
N PRO A 96 -1.47 12.02 7.81
CA PRO A 96 -0.84 11.90 9.11
C PRO A 96 0.62 11.43 9.05
N ALA A 97 1.29 11.24 7.90
CA ALA A 97 2.71 10.88 7.82
C ALA A 97 3.67 11.69 8.72
N PRO A 98 3.48 13.00 9.00
CA PRO A 98 4.29 13.71 10.00
C PRO A 98 4.12 13.19 11.42
N LEU A 99 2.99 12.55 11.71
CA LEU A 99 2.76 11.69 12.87
C LEU A 99 3.38 10.34 12.53
N ASP A 100 4.62 10.13 12.98
CA ASP A 100 5.30 8.84 12.95
C ASP A 100 4.38 7.63 13.24
N ASP A 101 4.82 6.44 12.82
CA ASP A 101 4.05 5.19 12.99
C ASP A 101 3.98 4.71 14.45
N THR A 102 4.63 5.40 15.38
CA THR A 102 4.62 5.10 16.81
C THR A 102 3.26 5.43 17.45
N ARG A 103 2.65 4.46 18.13
CA ARG A 103 1.34 4.61 18.79
C ARG A 103 1.40 5.49 20.05
N TYR A 104 0.29 6.17 20.35
CA TYR A 104 0.12 7.10 21.48
C TYR A 104 -0.54 6.45 22.69
N ASP A 105 -0.19 6.92 23.88
CA ASP A 105 -0.89 6.56 25.13
C ASP A 105 -2.11 7.48 25.36
N LEU A 106 -2.03 8.73 24.87
CA LEU A 106 -3.08 9.73 24.96
C LEU A 106 -3.26 10.45 23.62
N VAL A 107 -4.51 10.56 23.17
CA VAL A 107 -4.92 11.54 22.13
C VAL A 107 -5.92 12.48 22.77
N VAL A 108 -5.68 13.79 22.69
CA VAL A 108 -6.56 14.81 23.28
C VAL A 108 -7.10 15.75 22.21
N PHE A 109 -8.41 15.99 22.29
CA PHE A 109 -9.11 17.08 21.59
C PHE A 109 -9.60 18.07 22.63
N ARG A 110 -8.86 19.15 22.85
CA ARG A 110 -9.26 20.19 23.79
C ARG A 110 -9.92 21.34 23.05
N MET A 111 -11.24 21.49 23.21
CA MET A 111 -12.05 22.55 22.60
C MET A 111 -12.00 22.59 21.05
N SER A 112 -11.37 21.60 20.41
CA SER A 112 -11.10 21.60 18.97
C SER A 112 -12.07 20.73 18.18
N VAL A 113 -12.68 19.73 18.82
CA VAL A 113 -13.51 18.72 18.16
C VAL A 113 -14.70 19.34 17.42
N ALA A 114 -15.27 20.45 17.92
CA ALA A 114 -16.39 21.14 17.29
C ALA A 114 -16.06 21.71 15.90
N PHE A 115 -14.77 21.87 15.56
CA PHE A 115 -14.32 22.40 14.26
C PHE A 115 -13.93 21.32 13.25
N VAL A 116 -13.95 20.05 13.65
CA VAL A 116 -13.77 18.90 12.77
C VAL A 116 -15.12 18.58 12.11
N ASN A 117 -15.16 18.35 10.81
CA ASN A 117 -16.38 17.99 10.08
C ASN A 117 -16.70 16.49 10.25
N ASP A 118 -15.78 15.61 9.84
CA ASP A 118 -15.92 14.15 9.88
C ASP A 118 -15.46 13.58 11.24
N ARG A 119 -16.06 14.06 12.35
CA ARG A 119 -15.52 13.81 13.70
C ARG A 119 -15.45 12.34 14.07
N THR A 120 -16.46 11.54 13.71
CA THR A 120 -16.50 10.11 14.06
C THR A 120 -15.38 9.39 13.31
N ARG A 121 -15.25 9.66 12.00
CA ARG A 121 -14.14 9.11 11.19
C ARG A 121 -12.78 9.48 11.80
N VAL A 122 -12.55 10.75 12.11
CA VAL A 122 -11.26 11.23 12.64
C VAL A 122 -10.95 10.58 13.99
N LEU A 123 -11.91 10.52 14.91
CA LEU A 123 -11.70 9.90 16.21
C LEU A 123 -11.42 8.41 16.09
N HIS A 124 -12.14 7.67 15.23
CA HIS A 124 -11.88 6.24 15.01
C HIS A 124 -10.51 6.02 14.35
N ALA A 125 -10.14 6.86 13.37
CA ALA A 125 -8.83 6.79 12.72
C ALA A 125 -7.68 7.02 13.71
N LEU A 126 -7.80 8.01 14.59
CA LEU A 126 -6.84 8.27 15.67
C LEU A 126 -6.90 7.23 16.80
N GLY A 127 -8.07 6.64 17.06
CA GLY A 127 -8.23 5.53 17.99
C GLY A 127 -7.37 4.32 17.60
N ARG A 128 -7.22 4.04 16.30
CA ARG A 128 -6.29 2.99 15.81
C ARG A 128 -4.81 3.32 16.05
N ARG A 129 -4.47 4.59 16.33
CA ARG A 129 -3.13 5.02 16.71
C ARG A 129 -2.91 5.02 18.22
N LEU A 130 -3.92 4.68 19.03
CA LEU A 130 -3.72 4.43 20.46
C LEU A 130 -3.05 3.07 20.69
N ARG A 131 -2.19 3.00 21.70
CA ARG A 131 -1.72 1.74 22.26
C ARG A 131 -2.88 1.01 22.95
N GLU A 132 -2.71 -0.28 23.19
CA GLU A 132 -3.65 -1.02 24.03
C GLU A 132 -3.75 -0.34 25.41
N GLY A 133 -4.97 -0.09 25.87
CA GLY A 133 -5.23 0.68 27.10
C GLY A 133 -5.08 2.19 26.98
N GLY A 134 -4.65 2.72 25.83
CA GLY A 134 -4.55 4.14 25.55
C GLY A 134 -5.90 4.86 25.62
N THR A 135 -5.86 6.17 25.81
CA THR A 135 -7.04 7.00 26.06
C THR A 135 -7.25 8.07 24.99
N MET A 136 -8.47 8.16 24.45
CA MET A 136 -8.95 9.31 23.68
C MET A 136 -9.72 10.23 24.62
N LEU A 137 -9.26 11.47 24.78
CA LEU A 137 -9.86 12.46 25.65
C LEU A 137 -10.42 13.63 24.85
N VAL A 138 -11.73 13.80 24.87
CA VAL A 138 -12.39 14.94 24.21
C VAL A 138 -12.94 15.87 25.28
N ILE A 139 -12.42 17.09 25.36
CA ILE A 139 -12.97 18.14 26.22
C ILE A 139 -13.69 19.13 25.30
N THR A 140 -14.98 19.35 25.51
CA THR A 140 -15.79 20.21 24.64
C THR A 140 -16.91 20.92 25.39
N PRO A 141 -17.29 22.14 25.01
CA PRO A 141 -18.51 22.76 25.50
C PRO A 141 -19.74 21.95 25.09
N LEU A 142 -20.74 21.92 25.95
CA LEU A 142 -22.03 21.32 25.64
C LEU A 142 -23.02 22.39 25.23
N ALA A 143 -23.84 22.05 24.26
CA ALA A 143 -24.80 22.97 23.69
C ALA A 143 -25.79 23.46 24.77
N ALA A 144 -26.23 22.57 25.66
CA ALA A 144 -27.14 22.90 26.77
C ALA A 144 -26.61 23.98 27.73
N SER A 145 -25.29 24.08 27.92
CA SER A 145 -24.64 25.07 28.78
C SER A 145 -24.03 26.25 28.00
N THR A 146 -24.20 26.31 26.68
CA THR A 146 -23.59 27.32 25.81
C THR A 146 -24.65 28.25 25.22
N SER A 147 -24.37 29.56 25.21
CA SER A 147 -25.27 30.55 24.63
C SER A 147 -25.50 30.34 23.12
N ALA A 148 -26.65 30.77 22.61
CA ALA A 148 -27.03 30.55 21.20
C ALA A 148 -25.99 31.10 20.20
N GLU A 149 -25.38 32.26 20.49
CA GLU A 149 -24.35 32.89 19.64
C GLU A 149 -23.08 32.03 19.53
N LYS A 150 -22.78 31.22 20.56
CA LYS A 150 -21.62 30.34 20.65
C LYS A 150 -21.95 28.88 20.38
N ARG A 151 -23.16 28.57 19.90
CA ARG A 151 -23.59 27.18 19.66
C ARG A 151 -22.67 26.43 18.70
N HIS A 152 -22.06 27.12 17.76
CA HIS A 152 -21.14 26.56 16.76
C HIS A 152 -19.83 26.01 17.33
N ILE A 153 -19.52 26.24 18.62
CA ILE A 153 -18.34 25.69 19.30
C ILE A 153 -18.69 24.61 20.34
N ALA A 154 -19.94 24.16 20.37
CA ALA A 154 -20.45 23.25 21.39
C ALA A 154 -21.15 22.05 20.74
N LEU A 155 -21.06 20.89 21.38
CA LEU A 155 -21.74 19.68 20.91
C LEU A 155 -23.08 19.49 21.62
N ASP A 156 -24.11 19.14 20.86
CA ASP A 156 -25.38 18.69 21.45
C ASP A 156 -25.35 17.21 21.86
N GLU A 157 -26.41 16.72 22.51
CA GLU A 157 -26.47 15.34 22.98
C GLU A 157 -26.47 14.31 21.84
N ASP A 158 -27.01 14.67 20.68
CA ASP A 158 -27.01 13.76 19.52
C ASP A 158 -25.60 13.66 18.94
N GLU A 159 -24.86 14.77 18.89
CA GLU A 159 -23.45 14.79 18.47
C GLU A 159 -22.54 14.05 19.46
N VAL A 160 -22.76 14.21 20.76
CA VAL A 160 -22.04 13.43 21.78
C VAL A 160 -22.34 11.94 21.63
N SER A 161 -23.60 11.58 21.39
CA SER A 161 -24.00 10.18 21.12
C SER A 161 -23.26 9.63 19.90
N ALA A 162 -23.27 10.35 18.77
CA ALA A 162 -22.54 9.94 17.55
C ALA A 162 -21.03 9.76 17.81
N LEU A 163 -20.41 10.69 18.55
CA LEU A 163 -18.97 10.71 18.80
C LEU A 163 -18.49 9.58 19.73
N THR A 164 -19.32 9.26 20.74
CA THR A 164 -19.04 8.20 21.72
C THR A 164 -19.46 6.83 21.24
N CYS A 165 -20.23 6.77 20.16
CA CYS A 165 -20.72 5.54 19.59
C CYS A 165 -19.58 4.63 19.13
N GLY A 166 -19.74 3.34 19.44
CA GLY A 166 -18.80 2.28 19.09
C GLY A 166 -17.61 2.17 20.04
N TRP A 167 -17.27 3.16 20.85
CA TRP A 167 -16.21 2.99 21.84
C TRP A 167 -16.60 1.96 22.90
N THR A 168 -15.69 1.03 23.21
CA THR A 168 -15.95 -0.05 24.18
C THR A 168 -16.19 0.49 25.60
N SER A 169 -15.50 1.57 25.97
CA SER A 169 -15.68 2.26 27.24
C SER A 169 -15.84 3.75 27.00
N VAL A 170 -16.92 4.33 27.53
CA VAL A 170 -17.22 5.76 27.49
C VAL A 170 -17.47 6.25 28.91
N GLN A 171 -16.71 7.24 29.36
CA GLN A 171 -16.99 7.97 30.60
C GLN A 171 -17.20 9.43 30.28
N ARG A 172 -18.30 10.00 30.80
CA ARG A 172 -18.62 11.43 30.67
C ARG A 172 -18.46 12.11 32.02
N ILE A 173 -17.62 13.13 32.07
CA ILE A 173 -17.25 13.84 33.30
C ILE A 173 -17.53 15.33 33.09
N ALA A 174 -18.17 15.97 34.07
CA ALA A 174 -18.38 17.41 34.05
C ALA A 174 -17.08 18.13 34.43
N VAL A 175 -16.67 19.13 33.65
CA VAL A 175 -15.45 19.92 33.88
C VAL A 175 -15.81 21.40 33.69
N GLY A 176 -16.11 22.08 34.78
CA GLY A 176 -16.66 23.44 34.79
C GLY A 176 -17.92 23.54 33.93
N GLU A 177 -17.85 24.36 32.88
CA GLU A 177 -18.95 24.58 31.91
C GLU A 177 -18.87 23.64 30.69
N THR A 178 -17.91 22.71 30.68
CA THR A 178 -17.63 21.78 29.60
C THR A 178 -17.85 20.34 30.05
N ALA A 179 -17.81 19.40 29.09
CA ALA A 179 -17.73 17.98 29.39
C ALA A 179 -16.43 17.40 28.85
N ALA A 180 -15.89 16.45 29.61
CA ALA A 180 -14.85 15.55 29.17
C ALA A 180 -15.45 14.18 28.84
N LEU A 181 -15.12 13.67 27.67
CA LEU A 181 -15.44 12.33 27.22
C LEU A 181 -14.14 11.52 27.20
N VAL A 182 -14.06 10.52 28.06
CA VAL A 182 -12.92 9.60 28.15
C VAL A 182 -13.31 8.31 27.44
N LEU A 183 -12.68 8.05 26.30
CA LEU A 183 -13.00 6.94 25.40
C LEU A 183 -11.83 5.95 25.37
N ARG A 184 -12.13 4.66 25.50
CA ARG A 184 -11.14 3.58 25.49
C ARG A 184 -11.62 2.34 24.74
N GLY A 185 -10.65 1.57 24.25
CA GLY A 185 -10.87 0.34 23.49
C GLY A 185 -11.12 0.60 22.00
N PRO A 186 -11.02 -0.45 21.16
CA PRO A 186 -11.35 -0.34 19.75
C PRO A 186 -12.83 0.00 19.57
N CYS A 187 -13.15 0.56 18.42
CA CYS A 187 -14.53 0.76 18.02
C CYS A 187 -15.20 -0.61 17.79
N ALA A 188 -16.37 -0.83 18.38
CA ALA A 188 -17.17 -2.02 18.29
C ALA A 188 -17.66 -2.25 16.85
N ASP A 189 -17.92 -3.51 16.55
CA ASP A 189 -18.46 -3.92 15.26
C ASP A 189 -19.74 -3.17 14.90
N THR A 190 -19.94 -2.97 13.61
CA THR A 190 -21.17 -2.42 13.09
C THR A 190 -22.34 -3.35 13.36
N VAL A 191 -23.42 -2.78 13.90
CA VAL A 191 -24.65 -3.50 14.22
C VAL A 191 -25.80 -2.95 13.37
N ALA A 192 -26.43 -3.83 12.60
CA ALA A 192 -27.64 -3.47 11.86
C ALA A 192 -28.83 -3.31 12.82
N MET A 193 -29.46 -2.14 12.81
CA MET A 193 -30.62 -1.81 13.65
C MET A 193 -31.87 -1.62 12.80
N GLU A 194 -33.00 -2.09 13.31
CA GLU A 194 -34.30 -1.87 12.67
C GLU A 194 -35.01 -0.65 13.25
N ARG A 195 -35.85 -0.04 12.40
CA ARG A 195 -36.82 0.96 12.86
C ARG A 195 -38.10 0.26 13.28
N SER A 196 -38.81 0.87 14.22
CA SER A 196 -40.22 0.54 14.41
C SER A 196 -40.97 0.87 13.12
N VAL A 197 -41.53 -0.14 12.47
CA VAL A 197 -42.39 0.05 11.30
C VAL A 197 -43.84 0.04 11.83
N PRO A 198 -44.66 1.05 11.51
CA PRO A 198 -46.09 0.96 11.83
C PRO A 198 -46.65 -0.32 11.23
N ALA A 199 -47.51 -1.04 11.95
CA ALA A 199 -48.15 -2.25 11.43
C ALA A 199 -49.08 -1.88 10.26
N THR A 200 -48.52 -1.78 9.06
CA THR A 200 -49.26 -1.55 7.82
C THR A 200 -49.63 -2.88 7.19
N GLY A 201 -50.83 -2.99 6.62
CA GLY A 201 -51.26 -4.18 5.89
C GLY A 201 -50.66 -4.30 4.48
N TYR A 202 -49.75 -3.39 4.09
CA TYR A 202 -49.14 -3.32 2.76
C TYR A 202 -47.61 -3.19 2.85
N ALA A 203 -46.94 -3.57 1.77
CA ALA A 203 -45.49 -3.52 1.65
C ALA A 203 -44.98 -2.07 1.57
N VAL A 204 -43.80 -1.80 2.15
CA VAL A 204 -43.15 -0.48 2.09
C VAL A 204 -42.09 -0.50 0.99
N ALA A 205 -42.12 0.48 0.10
CA ALA A 205 -41.13 0.64 -0.95
C ALA A 205 -40.30 1.92 -0.71
N GLY A 206 -38.97 1.80 -0.77
CA GLY A 206 -38.04 2.90 -0.57
C GLY A 206 -36.84 2.84 -1.51
N ALA A 207 -36.09 3.94 -1.55
CA ALA A 207 -34.93 4.13 -2.40
C ALA A 207 -33.78 4.69 -1.56
N LEU A 208 -32.59 4.11 -1.69
CA LEU A 208 -31.40 4.51 -0.96
C LEU A 208 -30.25 4.85 -1.91
N ALA A 209 -29.68 6.04 -1.75
CA ALA A 209 -28.58 6.54 -2.55
C ALA A 209 -27.22 6.26 -1.88
N VAL A 210 -26.41 5.39 -2.50
CA VAL A 210 -25.02 5.15 -2.11
C VAL A 210 -24.14 6.16 -2.83
N VAL A 211 -23.50 7.06 -2.08
CA VAL A 211 -22.69 8.17 -2.60
C VAL A 211 -21.27 8.03 -2.13
N THR A 212 -20.31 8.20 -3.05
CA THR A 212 -18.89 8.29 -2.74
C THR A 212 -18.32 9.64 -3.14
N ASP A 213 -17.37 10.16 -2.35
CA ASP A 213 -16.60 11.36 -2.71
C ASP A 213 -15.40 11.03 -3.61
N GLU A 214 -14.59 12.05 -3.92
CA GLU A 214 -13.38 11.93 -4.74
C GLU A 214 -12.26 11.08 -4.11
N HIS A 215 -12.37 10.77 -2.82
CA HIS A 215 -11.46 9.91 -2.07
C HIS A 215 -12.02 8.50 -1.85
N GLY A 216 -13.17 8.16 -2.45
CA GLY A 216 -13.80 6.85 -2.29
C GLY A 216 -14.45 6.62 -0.92
N ARG A 217 -14.64 7.69 -0.13
CA ARG A 217 -15.35 7.64 1.17
C ARG A 217 -16.85 7.67 0.93
N VAL A 218 -17.62 7.02 1.80
CA VAL A 218 -19.07 6.88 1.68
C VAL A 218 -19.79 7.87 2.58
N LEU A 219 -20.87 8.47 2.07
CA LEU A 219 -21.69 9.41 2.83
C LEU A 219 -22.67 8.68 3.76
N LEU A 220 -22.61 8.96 5.06
CA LEU A 220 -23.61 8.53 6.03
C LEU A 220 -24.04 9.69 6.94
N GLY A 221 -25.29 9.67 7.35
CA GLY A 221 -25.91 10.66 8.22
C GLY A 221 -26.25 10.05 9.56
N TRP A 222 -25.89 10.73 10.65
CA TRP A 222 -26.35 10.34 11.98
C TRP A 222 -27.77 10.83 12.17
N SER A 223 -28.72 9.90 12.22
CA SER A 223 -30.13 10.25 12.36
C SER A 223 -30.49 10.62 13.80
N LYS A 224 -31.59 11.38 13.96
CA LYS A 224 -32.19 11.69 15.27
C LYS A 224 -32.68 10.44 16.04
N ARG A 225 -32.53 9.25 15.45
CA ARG A 225 -32.83 7.95 16.07
C ARG A 225 -31.58 7.26 16.64
N GLY A 226 -30.41 7.88 16.55
CA GLY A 226 -29.17 7.35 17.12
C GLY A 226 -28.55 6.23 16.30
N MET A 227 -28.60 6.33 14.96
CA MET A 227 -27.97 5.37 14.05
C MET A 227 -27.53 6.04 12.75
N TRP A 228 -26.56 5.44 12.08
CA TRP A 228 -26.08 5.85 10.77
C TRP A 228 -27.02 5.39 9.65
N GLU A 229 -27.32 6.28 8.71
CA GLU A 229 -28.18 6.02 7.56
C GLU A 229 -27.56 6.63 6.30
N ILE A 230 -27.70 5.98 5.15
CA ILE A 230 -27.41 6.62 3.85
C ILE A 230 -28.62 7.45 3.40
N PRO A 231 -28.44 8.46 2.53
CA PRO A 231 -29.56 9.27 2.04
C PRO A 231 -30.64 8.41 1.40
N GLY A 232 -31.90 8.66 1.74
CA GLY A 232 -32.99 7.90 1.14
C GLY A 232 -34.29 7.87 1.94
N GLY A 233 -35.35 7.50 1.23
CA GLY A 233 -36.70 7.59 1.75
C GLY A 233 -37.70 6.75 0.98
N LYS A 234 -38.98 7.08 1.14
CA LYS A 234 -40.07 6.36 0.50
C LYS A 234 -40.20 6.81 -0.95
N ILE A 235 -40.69 5.91 -1.79
CA ILE A 235 -41.09 6.26 -3.15
C ILE A 235 -42.44 7.00 -3.08
N GLU A 236 -42.53 8.14 -3.75
CA GLU A 236 -43.71 8.99 -3.80
C GLU A 236 -44.41 8.92 -5.16
N GLY A 237 -45.72 8.64 -5.13
CA GLY A 237 -46.54 8.60 -6.34
C GLY A 237 -46.05 7.57 -7.36
N ALA A 238 -45.78 8.04 -8.58
CA ALA A 238 -45.32 7.22 -9.71
C ALA A 238 -43.89 7.59 -10.17
N GLU A 239 -43.07 8.13 -9.26
CA GLU A 239 -41.68 8.45 -9.57
C GLU A 239 -40.83 7.20 -9.87
N PRO A 240 -39.80 7.30 -10.73
CA PRO A 240 -38.89 6.19 -10.96
C PRO A 240 -38.00 5.93 -9.73
N LEU A 241 -37.53 4.69 -9.56
CA LEU A 241 -36.77 4.25 -8.38
C LEU A 241 -35.49 5.06 -8.13
N ASP A 242 -34.77 5.39 -9.20
CA ASP A 242 -33.60 6.25 -9.16
C ASP A 242 -33.96 7.72 -8.91
N GLY A 243 -35.09 8.18 -9.45
CA GLY A 243 -35.66 9.50 -9.16
C GLY A 243 -35.87 9.73 -7.66
N ALA A 244 -36.44 8.74 -6.96
CA ALA A 244 -36.64 8.80 -5.51
C ALA A 244 -35.31 8.95 -4.75
N GLY A 245 -34.30 8.15 -5.08
CA GLY A 245 -32.97 8.25 -4.43
C GLY A 245 -32.26 9.57 -4.71
N VAL A 246 -32.38 10.11 -5.93
CA VAL A 246 -31.80 11.41 -6.31
C VAL A 246 -32.50 12.56 -5.58
N ARG A 247 -33.83 12.49 -5.46
CA ARG A 247 -34.63 13.48 -4.71
C ARG A 247 -34.22 13.50 -3.23
N GLU A 248 -34.23 12.36 -2.57
CA GLU A 248 -33.88 12.25 -1.14
C GLU A 248 -32.43 12.70 -0.87
N LEU A 249 -31.48 12.37 -1.78
CA LEU A 249 -30.12 12.90 -1.69
C LEU A 249 -30.12 14.43 -1.64
N ALA A 250 -30.84 15.09 -2.55
CA ALA A 250 -30.91 16.54 -2.62
C ALA A 250 -31.61 17.16 -1.40
N GLU A 251 -32.74 16.58 -0.99
CA GLU A 251 -33.56 17.05 0.14
C GLU A 251 -32.80 16.92 1.47
N GLU A 252 -32.11 15.80 1.70
CA GLU A 252 -31.48 15.51 3.00
C GLU A 252 -30.07 16.11 3.15
N THR A 253 -29.33 16.24 2.03
CA THR A 253 -27.89 16.58 2.05
C THR A 253 -27.53 17.88 1.32
N GLY A 254 -28.42 18.40 0.46
CA GLY A 254 -28.11 19.51 -0.45
C GLY A 254 -27.18 19.15 -1.61
N LEU A 255 -26.86 17.86 -1.81
CA LEU A 255 -26.08 17.38 -2.95
C LEU A 255 -26.99 17.02 -4.13
N HIS A 256 -26.57 17.36 -5.35
CA HIS A 256 -27.31 17.07 -6.57
C HIS A 256 -26.56 16.06 -7.42
N ALA A 257 -27.18 14.90 -7.66
CA ALA A 257 -26.57 13.83 -8.46
C ALA A 257 -26.38 14.26 -9.93
N THR A 258 -25.23 13.92 -10.51
CA THR A 258 -24.96 14.07 -11.96
C THR A 258 -25.14 12.78 -12.74
N GLY A 259 -25.36 11.66 -12.05
CA GLY A 259 -25.73 10.37 -12.62
C GLY A 259 -26.15 9.39 -11.52
N ALA A 260 -27.15 8.57 -11.82
CA ALA A 260 -27.70 7.58 -10.89
C ALA A 260 -27.99 6.27 -11.63
N THR A 261 -27.82 5.14 -10.97
CA THR A 261 -28.14 3.82 -11.53
C THR A 261 -28.68 2.90 -10.45
N VAL A 262 -29.80 2.25 -10.72
CA VAL A 262 -30.36 1.20 -9.85
C VAL A 262 -29.49 -0.05 -9.98
N VAL A 263 -28.87 -0.46 -8.87
CA VAL A 263 -28.01 -1.64 -8.78
C VAL A 263 -28.84 -2.90 -8.57
N THR A 264 -29.76 -2.85 -7.62
CA THR A 264 -30.61 -3.97 -7.25
C THR A 264 -31.85 -3.49 -6.49
N ILE A 265 -32.87 -4.34 -6.46
CA ILE A 265 -34.00 -4.21 -5.54
C ILE A 265 -33.84 -5.29 -4.47
N LEU A 266 -33.65 -4.86 -3.23
CA LEU A 266 -33.56 -5.72 -2.07
C LEU A 266 -34.96 -5.95 -1.49
N THR A 267 -35.21 -7.17 -1.04
CA THR A 267 -36.47 -7.57 -0.40
C THR A 267 -36.20 -8.30 0.90
N ASP A 268 -36.82 -7.78 1.97
CA ASP A 268 -36.81 -8.35 3.32
C ASP A 268 -38.15 -8.09 4.02
N ALA A 269 -38.22 -8.39 5.30
CA ALA A 269 -39.37 -8.08 6.14
C ALA A 269 -38.91 -7.44 7.45
N ALA A 270 -39.48 -6.28 7.76
CA ALA A 270 -39.27 -5.59 9.03
C ALA A 270 -40.54 -5.73 9.89
N GLN A 271 -40.44 -6.43 11.02
CA GLN A 271 -41.57 -6.68 11.93
C GLN A 271 -42.80 -7.30 11.24
N GLY A 272 -42.57 -8.15 10.23
CA GLY A 272 -43.64 -8.82 9.46
C GLY A 272 -44.20 -8.00 8.29
N VAL A 273 -43.75 -6.76 8.08
CA VAL A 273 -44.12 -5.94 6.92
C VAL A 273 -43.09 -6.15 5.81
N PRO A 274 -43.50 -6.62 4.61
CA PRO A 274 -42.59 -6.74 3.46
C PRO A 274 -42.02 -5.38 3.09
N ARG A 275 -40.71 -5.31 2.85
CA ARG A 275 -40.01 -4.09 2.45
C ARG A 275 -39.23 -4.33 1.17
N LEU A 276 -39.39 -3.40 0.22
CA LEU A 276 -38.67 -3.33 -1.03
C LEU A 276 -37.75 -2.10 -1.00
N THR A 277 -36.46 -2.31 -1.21
CA THR A 277 -35.46 -1.23 -1.17
C THR A 277 -34.70 -1.20 -2.49
N ALA A 278 -34.92 -0.16 -3.29
CA ALA A 278 -34.09 0.12 -4.45
C ALA A 278 -32.74 0.69 -3.98
N VAL A 279 -31.64 0.05 -4.40
CA VAL A 279 -30.29 0.50 -4.11
C VAL A 279 -29.75 1.24 -5.32
N ILE A 280 -29.41 2.52 -5.14
CA ILE A 280 -28.99 3.40 -6.22
C ILE A 280 -27.56 3.82 -6.01
N ARG A 281 -26.71 3.60 -7.02
CA ARG A 281 -25.35 4.13 -7.03
C ARG A 281 -25.35 5.51 -7.68
N ILE A 282 -24.79 6.49 -6.98
CA ILE A 282 -24.57 7.84 -7.51
C ILE A 282 -23.18 7.90 -8.16
N ALA A 283 -23.13 8.26 -9.43
CA ALA A 283 -21.91 8.31 -10.23
C ALA A 283 -21.07 9.57 -9.96
N GLY A 284 -21.72 10.64 -9.50
CA GLY A 284 -21.11 11.92 -9.16
C GLY A 284 -22.15 12.90 -8.64
N PHE A 285 -21.69 14.01 -8.07
CA PHE A 285 -22.57 15.03 -7.52
C PHE A 285 -21.99 16.44 -7.65
N THR A 286 -22.87 17.44 -7.51
CA THR A 286 -22.54 18.85 -7.32
C THR A 286 -23.22 19.37 -6.04
N GLY A 287 -22.90 20.59 -5.63
CA GLY A 287 -23.44 21.19 -4.40
C GLY A 287 -22.45 21.15 -3.24
N THR A 288 -22.91 21.60 -2.07
CA THR A 288 -22.13 21.56 -0.83
C THR A 288 -22.89 20.73 0.18
N LEU A 289 -22.20 19.80 0.85
CA LEU A 289 -22.81 18.98 1.88
C LEU A 289 -23.35 19.85 3.02
N THR A 290 -24.64 19.71 3.30
CA THR A 290 -25.35 20.41 4.37
C THR A 290 -26.32 19.44 5.06
N THR A 291 -26.70 19.73 6.29
CA THR A 291 -27.84 19.05 6.94
C THR A 291 -29.12 19.80 6.56
N ALA A 292 -29.63 19.57 5.34
CA ALA A 292 -30.80 20.28 4.82
C ALA A 292 -32.10 19.94 5.56
N GLU A 293 -32.16 18.73 6.15
CA GLU A 293 -33.24 18.30 7.03
C GLU A 293 -32.76 18.03 8.47
N PRO A 294 -32.50 19.09 9.27
CA PRO A 294 -31.95 18.97 10.64
C PRO A 294 -32.91 18.29 11.64
N HIS A 295 -34.16 18.08 11.24
CA HIS A 295 -35.16 17.35 12.00
C HIS A 295 -35.07 15.83 11.81
N LYS A 296 -34.43 15.34 10.73
CA LYS A 296 -34.16 13.92 10.49
C LYS A 296 -32.73 13.53 10.88
N PHE A 297 -31.77 14.40 10.55
CA PHE A 297 -30.35 14.14 10.73
C PHE A 297 -29.69 15.19 11.61
N THR A 298 -28.75 14.74 12.44
CA THR A 298 -27.88 15.63 13.20
C THR A 298 -26.76 16.15 12.31
N ARG A 299 -26.10 15.26 11.57
CA ARG A 299 -25.03 15.61 10.64
C ARG A 299 -24.76 14.52 9.62
N TRP A 300 -24.00 14.89 8.60
CA TRP A 300 -23.49 14.01 7.55
C TRP A 300 -21.96 13.94 7.62
N GLU A 301 -21.41 12.74 7.41
CA GLU A 301 -19.98 12.47 7.41
C GLU A 301 -19.56 11.56 6.26
N TRP A 302 -18.33 11.74 5.80
CA TRP A 302 -17.67 10.82 4.89
C TRP A 302 -16.88 9.77 5.67
N HIS A 303 -17.16 8.50 5.42
CA HIS A 303 -16.52 7.35 6.08
C HIS A 303 -15.69 6.52 5.12
N ASP A 304 -14.53 6.05 5.56
CA ASP A 304 -13.73 5.11 4.77
C ASP A 304 -14.45 3.75 4.68
N LEU A 305 -14.41 3.10 3.51
CA LEU A 305 -15.07 1.80 3.29
C LEU A 305 -14.67 0.74 4.32
N HIS A 306 -13.37 0.64 4.62
CA HIS A 306 -12.86 -0.30 5.61
C HIS A 306 -13.30 0.05 7.05
N GLY A 307 -13.63 1.31 7.33
CA GLY A 307 -14.14 1.76 8.62
C GLY A 307 -15.60 1.38 8.86
N LEU A 308 -16.35 1.02 7.81
CA LEU A 308 -17.77 0.65 7.91
C LEU A 308 -18.01 -0.63 8.71
N ALA A 309 -16.99 -1.48 8.88
CA ALA A 309 -17.10 -2.68 9.72
C ALA A 309 -17.14 -2.35 11.23
N CYS A 310 -16.68 -1.16 11.63
CA CYS A 310 -16.56 -0.74 13.03
C CYS A 310 -17.16 0.66 13.23
N LEU A 311 -18.40 0.87 12.76
CA LEU A 311 -19.08 2.17 12.79
C LEU A 311 -20.12 2.27 13.91
N GLY A 312 -20.52 1.14 14.49
CA GLY A 312 -21.61 1.05 15.46
C GLY A 312 -22.99 0.83 14.80
N PRO A 313 -24.07 1.45 15.29
CA PRO A 313 -25.43 1.21 14.83
C PRO A 313 -25.65 1.82 13.45
N VAL A 314 -26.00 0.97 12.49
CA VAL A 314 -26.37 1.37 11.12
C VAL A 314 -27.79 0.89 10.85
N PHE A 315 -28.61 1.72 10.23
CA PHE A 315 -29.96 1.32 9.84
C PHE A 315 -29.91 0.13 8.87
N THR A 316 -30.71 -0.91 9.13
CA THR A 316 -30.61 -2.20 8.42
C THR A 316 -30.67 -2.07 6.89
N PRO A 317 -31.64 -1.36 6.28
CA PRO A 317 -31.63 -1.06 4.85
C PRO A 317 -30.37 -0.37 4.35
N SER A 318 -29.82 0.58 5.12
CA SER A 318 -28.58 1.25 4.75
C SER A 318 -27.40 0.28 4.76
N ALA A 319 -27.27 -0.56 5.79
CA ALA A 319 -26.24 -1.59 5.85
C ALA A 319 -26.37 -2.61 4.71
N GLN A 320 -27.59 -3.05 4.42
CA GLN A 320 -27.90 -3.96 3.30
C GLN A 320 -27.57 -3.33 1.94
N ALA A 321 -27.90 -2.05 1.73
CA ALA A 321 -27.57 -1.33 0.52
C ALA A 321 -26.05 -1.17 0.33
N LEU A 322 -25.32 -0.84 1.40
CA LEU A 322 -23.85 -0.78 1.38
C LEU A 322 -23.26 -2.16 1.03
N ASN A 323 -23.78 -3.22 1.63
CA ASN A 323 -23.35 -4.59 1.34
C ASN A 323 -23.74 -5.08 -0.06
N ALA A 324 -24.85 -4.58 -0.63
CA ALA A 324 -25.24 -4.88 -2.00
C ALA A 324 -24.31 -4.22 -3.03
N VAL A 325 -23.77 -3.05 -2.69
CA VAL A 325 -22.76 -2.36 -3.52
C VAL A 325 -21.37 -2.94 -3.30
N TRP A 326 -21.01 -3.23 -2.05
CA TRP A 326 -19.71 -3.79 -1.64
C TRP A 326 -19.90 -5.03 -0.76
N PRO A 327 -20.03 -6.23 -1.35
CA PRO A 327 -20.26 -7.46 -0.59
C PRO A 327 -19.20 -7.74 0.47
N GLY A 328 -19.63 -7.99 1.70
CA GLY A 328 -18.77 -8.29 2.84
C GLY A 328 -18.13 -7.05 3.50
N VAL A 329 -18.52 -5.83 3.12
CA VAL A 329 -18.02 -4.59 3.75
C VAL A 329 -18.51 -4.46 5.20
N ILE A 330 -19.74 -4.90 5.48
CA ILE A 330 -20.30 -5.01 6.84
C ILE A 330 -20.58 -6.51 7.09
N PRO A 331 -19.82 -7.17 7.98
CA PRO A 331 -20.02 -8.59 8.26
C PRO A 331 -21.29 -8.83 9.09
N GLY A 332 -21.83 -10.05 9.04
CA GLY A 332 -22.89 -10.50 9.96
C GLY A 332 -24.29 -9.95 9.71
N LEU A 333 -24.55 -9.35 8.54
CA LEU A 333 -25.89 -8.85 8.20
C LEU A 333 -26.92 -9.98 8.06
N PRO A 334 -28.20 -9.72 8.40
CA PRO A 334 -29.26 -10.70 8.17
C PRO A 334 -29.42 -11.00 6.66
N PRO A 335 -29.89 -12.19 6.28
CA PRO A 335 -30.13 -12.50 4.87
C PRO A 335 -31.15 -11.53 4.25
N VAL A 336 -30.86 -11.06 3.05
CA VAL A 336 -31.78 -10.28 2.20
C VAL A 336 -31.86 -10.95 0.84
N HIS A 337 -33.04 -10.88 0.20
CA HIS A 337 -33.17 -11.36 -1.17
C HIS A 337 -32.96 -10.20 -2.15
N SER A 338 -32.07 -10.38 -3.12
CA SER A 338 -31.68 -9.37 -4.12
C SER A 338 -32.25 -9.73 -5.49
N TYR A 339 -32.94 -8.78 -6.12
CA TYR A 339 -33.35 -8.81 -7.51
C TYR A 339 -32.43 -7.87 -8.31
N PRO A 340 -31.42 -8.38 -9.05
CA PRO A 340 -30.58 -7.55 -9.90
C PRO A 340 -31.41 -6.97 -11.06
N THR A 341 -31.24 -5.68 -11.35
CA THR A 341 -32.01 -4.97 -12.39
C THR A 341 -31.34 -4.97 -13.76
N ALA A 342 -30.16 -5.58 -13.90
CA ALA A 342 -29.47 -5.80 -15.18
C ALA A 342 -29.57 -7.27 -15.62
N THR A 343 -29.93 -7.52 -16.89
CA THR A 343 -30.23 -8.86 -17.44
C THR A 343 -29.03 -9.81 -17.54
N GLU A 344 -27.81 -9.30 -17.40
CA GLU A 344 -26.69 -10.00 -16.76
C GLU A 344 -25.97 -8.92 -15.96
N PRO A 345 -25.57 -9.16 -14.70
CA PRO A 345 -24.80 -8.17 -13.98
C PRO A 345 -23.45 -8.04 -14.68
N ALA A 346 -23.29 -6.95 -15.44
CA ALA A 346 -21.96 -6.41 -15.65
C ALA A 346 -21.34 -6.29 -14.25
N THR A 347 -20.16 -6.87 -14.08
CA THR A 347 -19.38 -6.84 -12.83
C THR A 347 -19.25 -5.44 -12.25
N VAL A 348 -19.40 -4.40 -13.09
CA VAL A 348 -19.59 -3.00 -12.67
C VAL A 348 -20.71 -2.34 -13.50
N PRO A 349 -21.61 -1.54 -12.89
CA PRO A 349 -22.63 -0.78 -13.61
C PRO A 349 -22.06 0.05 -14.78
N GLY A 350 -22.68 -0.05 -15.95
CA GLY A 350 -22.29 0.70 -17.15
C GLY A 350 -21.00 0.21 -17.84
N GLU A 351 -20.56 -1.03 -17.61
CA GLU A 351 -19.43 -1.63 -18.36
C GLU A 351 -19.76 -1.76 -19.86
N PRO A 352 -18.91 -1.23 -20.77
CA PRO A 352 -19.10 -1.41 -22.20
C PRO A 352 -19.00 -2.89 -22.59
N ALA A 353 -19.88 -3.37 -23.48
CA ALA A 353 -19.84 -4.75 -23.98
C ALA A 353 -18.48 -5.12 -24.60
N GLU A 354 -17.80 -4.14 -25.22
CA GLU A 354 -16.45 -4.34 -25.74
C GLU A 354 -15.43 -4.59 -24.62
N ALA A 355 -15.53 -3.91 -23.48
CA ALA A 355 -14.65 -4.11 -22.33
C ALA A 355 -14.80 -5.52 -21.75
N LEU A 356 -16.03 -6.02 -21.62
CA LEU A 356 -16.31 -7.39 -21.19
C LEU A 356 -15.65 -8.41 -22.15
N ARG A 357 -15.86 -8.24 -23.47
CA ARG A 357 -15.28 -9.13 -24.47
C ARG A 357 -13.75 -9.13 -24.44
N LEU A 358 -13.12 -7.96 -24.30
CA LEU A 358 -11.67 -7.84 -24.24
C LEU A 358 -11.10 -8.43 -22.95
N ARG A 359 -11.78 -8.25 -21.81
CA ARG A 359 -11.40 -8.89 -20.54
C ARG A 359 -11.39 -10.41 -20.63
N HIS A 360 -12.43 -11.00 -21.22
CA HIS A 360 -12.48 -12.45 -21.42
C HIS A 360 -11.36 -12.94 -22.33
N ARG A 361 -11.09 -12.22 -23.44
CA ARG A 361 -9.97 -12.55 -24.33
C ARG A 361 -8.62 -12.48 -23.63
N MET A 362 -8.37 -11.42 -22.87
CA MET A 362 -7.15 -11.25 -22.07
C MET A 362 -7.01 -12.42 -21.08
N ALA A 363 -8.07 -12.73 -20.35
CA ALA A 363 -8.08 -13.85 -19.40
C ALA A 363 -7.80 -15.19 -20.12
N ASP A 364 -8.43 -15.45 -21.26
CA ASP A 364 -8.22 -16.68 -22.03
C ASP A 364 -6.77 -16.78 -22.56
N ALA A 365 -6.15 -15.67 -22.97
CA ALA A 365 -4.75 -15.63 -23.37
C ALA A 365 -3.80 -15.93 -22.20
N VAL A 366 -4.00 -15.26 -21.06
CA VAL A 366 -3.22 -15.50 -19.83
C VAL A 366 -3.34 -16.97 -19.37
N ILE A 367 -4.53 -17.55 -19.44
CA ILE A 367 -4.81 -18.93 -19.06
C ILE A 367 -4.16 -19.93 -20.03
N ALA A 368 -4.30 -19.69 -21.35
CA ALA A 368 -3.67 -20.51 -22.37
C ALA A 368 -2.13 -20.47 -22.28
N GLY A 369 -1.57 -19.34 -21.81
CA GLY A 369 -0.15 -19.19 -21.52
C GLY A 369 0.34 -19.96 -20.28
N GLY A 370 -0.56 -20.54 -19.48
CA GLY A 370 -0.22 -21.31 -18.27
C GLY A 370 0.00 -20.48 -17.01
N TRP A 371 -0.24 -19.17 -17.05
CA TRP A 371 0.03 -18.22 -15.95
C TRP A 371 -1.06 -18.18 -14.88
N ALA A 372 -2.20 -18.83 -15.10
CA ALA A 372 -3.33 -18.89 -14.18
C ALA A 372 -3.93 -20.31 -14.09
N PRO A 373 -3.18 -21.30 -13.56
CA PRO A 373 -3.65 -22.68 -13.46
C PRO A 373 -4.85 -22.86 -12.52
N SER A 374 -5.05 -22.00 -11.51
CA SER A 374 -6.12 -22.16 -10.53
C SER A 374 -7.44 -21.52 -10.99
N ILE A 375 -8.55 -22.20 -10.72
CA ILE A 375 -9.88 -21.69 -11.06
C ILE A 375 -10.21 -20.37 -10.34
N VAL A 376 -9.61 -20.12 -9.18
CA VAL A 376 -9.84 -18.90 -8.39
C VAL A 376 -9.21 -17.67 -9.04
N VAL A 377 -7.96 -17.76 -9.52
CA VAL A 377 -7.30 -16.68 -10.27
C VAL A 377 -7.96 -16.48 -11.63
N GLN A 378 -8.32 -17.57 -12.31
CA GLN A 378 -9.08 -17.51 -13.56
C GLN A 378 -10.42 -16.77 -13.41
N LYS A 379 -11.15 -17.03 -12.32
CA LYS A 379 -12.39 -16.32 -12.03
C LYS A 379 -12.12 -14.85 -11.74
N ALA A 380 -11.07 -14.53 -10.97
CA ALA A 380 -10.69 -13.15 -10.67
C ALA A 380 -10.37 -12.36 -11.95
N LEU A 381 -9.56 -12.91 -12.86
CA LEU A 381 -9.23 -12.28 -14.16
C LEU A 381 -10.48 -11.98 -15.01
N ARG A 382 -11.47 -12.87 -14.99
CA ARG A 382 -12.74 -12.69 -15.72
C ARG A 382 -13.73 -11.76 -15.02
N THR A 383 -13.49 -11.44 -13.76
CA THR A 383 -14.40 -10.64 -12.92
C THR A 383 -13.93 -9.20 -12.77
N VAL A 384 -12.64 -8.98 -12.49
CA VAL A 384 -12.14 -7.64 -12.15
C VAL A 384 -12.00 -6.77 -13.40
N PRO A 385 -12.68 -5.61 -13.46
CA PRO A 385 -12.72 -4.75 -14.64
C PRO A 385 -11.43 -3.92 -14.77
N ARG A 386 -10.36 -4.49 -15.33
CA ARG A 386 -9.04 -3.84 -15.47
C ARG A 386 -9.09 -2.41 -16.01
N HIS A 387 -9.96 -2.13 -16.99
CA HIS A 387 -10.19 -0.79 -17.55
C HIS A 387 -10.61 0.29 -16.53
N ARG A 388 -11.29 -0.08 -15.44
CA ARG A 388 -11.68 0.88 -14.39
C ARG A 388 -10.50 1.35 -13.55
N PHE A 389 -9.39 0.60 -13.55
CA PHE A 389 -8.16 0.98 -12.85
C PHE A 389 -7.20 1.79 -13.75
N ALA A 390 -7.51 1.90 -15.04
CA ALA A 390 -6.80 2.72 -16.02
C ALA A 390 -7.75 3.47 -16.98
N PRO A 391 -8.70 4.30 -16.46
CA PRO A 391 -9.72 4.97 -17.27
C PRO A 391 -9.16 5.94 -18.32
N GLU A 392 -7.91 6.36 -18.19
CA GLU A 392 -7.24 7.27 -19.13
C GLU A 392 -6.66 6.56 -20.36
N THR A 393 -6.67 5.22 -20.38
CA THR A 393 -6.08 4.40 -21.44
C THR A 393 -7.18 3.70 -22.24
N ASP A 394 -6.96 3.52 -23.55
CA ASP A 394 -7.93 2.85 -24.41
C ASP A 394 -8.08 1.36 -24.05
N LEU A 395 -9.26 0.80 -24.32
CA LEU A 395 -9.60 -0.56 -23.90
C LEU A 395 -8.68 -1.63 -24.47
N LYS A 396 -8.13 -1.45 -25.68
CA LYS A 396 -7.27 -2.47 -26.31
C LYS A 396 -5.94 -2.55 -25.58
N THR A 397 -5.34 -1.40 -25.28
CA THR A 397 -4.08 -1.33 -24.52
C THR A 397 -4.28 -1.84 -23.10
N VAL A 398 -5.40 -1.51 -22.43
CA VAL A 398 -5.62 -1.97 -21.05
C VAL A 398 -5.79 -3.49 -20.96
N TYR A 399 -6.44 -4.10 -21.94
CA TYR A 399 -6.69 -5.55 -21.97
C TYR A 399 -5.68 -6.33 -22.81
N ASP A 400 -4.55 -5.72 -23.15
CA ASP A 400 -3.39 -6.46 -23.61
C ASP A 400 -2.85 -7.32 -22.44
N ASP A 401 -2.49 -8.57 -22.73
CA ASP A 401 -2.05 -9.52 -21.70
C ASP A 401 -0.61 -9.29 -21.23
N ASP A 402 0.24 -8.68 -22.06
CA ASP A 402 1.68 -8.52 -21.85
C ASP A 402 2.11 -7.06 -21.60
N LEU A 403 1.28 -6.08 -21.94
CA LEU A 403 1.60 -4.67 -21.70
C LEU A 403 1.30 -4.22 -20.27
N ALA A 404 2.28 -3.55 -19.65
CA ALA A 404 2.06 -2.72 -18.49
C ALA A 404 1.50 -1.34 -18.90
N VAL A 405 0.46 -0.88 -18.20
CA VAL A 405 -0.20 0.40 -18.46
C VAL A 405 0.34 1.45 -17.50
N VAL A 406 1.14 2.39 -17.98
CA VAL A 406 1.68 3.49 -17.16
C VAL A 406 0.56 4.42 -16.71
N THR A 407 0.36 4.54 -15.41
CA THR A 407 -0.67 5.40 -14.80
C THR A 407 -0.11 6.72 -14.29
N ARG A 408 1.21 6.79 -14.09
CA ARG A 408 1.87 8.03 -13.66
C ARG A 408 3.31 8.14 -14.13
N ARG A 409 3.72 9.38 -14.39
CA ARG A 409 5.11 9.76 -14.68
C ARG A 409 5.59 10.87 -13.73
N ASP A 410 6.89 10.93 -13.50
CA ASP A 410 7.54 12.08 -12.85
C ASP A 410 7.78 13.23 -13.84
N GLU A 411 8.33 14.34 -13.35
CA GLU A 411 8.62 15.56 -14.13
C GLU A 411 9.58 15.31 -15.30
N ASN A 412 10.41 14.26 -15.22
CA ASN A 412 11.35 13.86 -16.26
C ASN A 412 10.74 12.85 -17.24
N GLY A 413 9.44 12.57 -17.14
CA GLY A 413 8.71 11.64 -18.00
C GLY A 413 8.92 10.16 -17.66
N ARG A 414 9.64 9.83 -16.59
CA ARG A 414 9.89 8.43 -16.18
C ARG A 414 8.65 7.87 -15.49
N ALA A 415 8.28 6.63 -15.84
CA ALA A 415 7.14 5.95 -15.22
C ALA A 415 7.38 5.73 -13.72
N THR A 416 6.44 6.15 -12.89
CA THR A 416 6.48 6.01 -11.42
C THR A 416 5.38 5.12 -10.86
N SER A 417 4.36 4.81 -11.67
CA SER A 417 3.30 3.84 -11.34
C SER A 417 2.74 3.26 -12.63
N SER A 418 2.33 1.99 -12.58
CA SER A 418 1.69 1.28 -13.69
C SER A 418 0.78 0.19 -13.18
N VAL A 419 -0.25 -0.14 -13.96
CA VAL A 419 -0.92 -1.45 -13.84
C VAL A 419 -0.05 -2.46 -14.58
N SER A 420 0.53 -3.43 -13.87
CA SER A 420 1.44 -4.45 -14.43
C SER A 420 0.76 -5.35 -15.45
N ALA A 421 1.55 -6.03 -16.31
CA ALA A 421 1.03 -6.98 -17.29
C ALA A 421 0.12 -8.03 -16.64
N ALA A 422 -0.95 -8.44 -17.34
CA ALA A 422 -1.97 -9.31 -16.77
C ALA A 422 -1.43 -10.71 -16.44
N TRP A 423 -0.54 -11.24 -17.30
CA TRP A 423 0.08 -12.54 -17.04
C TRP A 423 0.94 -12.53 -15.76
N LEU A 424 1.69 -11.46 -15.53
CA LEU A 424 2.61 -11.34 -14.40
C LEU A 424 1.83 -11.20 -13.08
N GLN A 425 0.74 -10.46 -13.08
CA GLN A 425 -0.14 -10.37 -11.91
C GLN A 425 -0.83 -11.70 -11.59
N ALA A 426 -1.22 -12.45 -12.62
CA ALA A 426 -1.78 -13.77 -12.45
C ALA A 426 -0.75 -14.74 -11.86
N ASP A 427 0.46 -14.78 -12.42
CA ASP A 427 1.56 -15.61 -11.91
C ASP A 427 1.86 -15.28 -10.44
N MET A 428 2.08 -14.01 -10.11
CA MET A 428 2.36 -13.59 -8.74
C MET A 428 1.23 -13.94 -7.76
N ALA A 429 -0.04 -13.85 -8.19
CA ALA A 429 -1.19 -14.24 -7.38
C ALA A 429 -1.25 -15.76 -7.14
N GLU A 430 -0.90 -16.57 -8.15
CA GLU A 430 -0.78 -18.03 -8.04
C GLU A 430 0.33 -18.43 -7.07
N GLN A 431 1.50 -17.79 -7.19
CA GLN A 431 2.65 -18.12 -6.35
C GLN A 431 2.45 -17.80 -4.87
N LEU A 432 1.56 -16.85 -4.52
CA LEU A 432 1.20 -16.63 -3.12
C LEU A 432 0.47 -17.83 -2.48
N GLN A 433 -0.19 -18.67 -3.27
CA GLN A 433 -0.99 -19.82 -2.81
C GLN A 433 -2.00 -19.45 -1.70
N LEU A 434 -2.73 -18.35 -1.91
CA LEU A 434 -3.64 -17.78 -0.92
C LEU A 434 -4.84 -18.69 -0.62
N LYS A 435 -5.27 -18.68 0.65
CA LYS A 435 -6.49 -19.34 1.10
C LYS A 435 -7.65 -18.36 1.13
N ALA A 436 -8.88 -18.85 0.93
CA ALA A 436 -10.06 -18.01 1.08
C ALA A 436 -10.16 -17.48 2.52
N GLY A 437 -10.49 -16.19 2.67
CA GLY A 437 -10.60 -15.51 3.95
C GLY A 437 -9.28 -14.95 4.52
N ALA A 438 -8.15 -15.15 3.82
CA ALA A 438 -6.86 -14.61 4.24
C ALA A 438 -6.79 -13.07 4.16
N THR A 439 -5.85 -12.50 4.91
CA THR A 439 -5.48 -11.08 4.87
C THR A 439 -4.09 -10.92 4.27
N VAL A 440 -4.00 -10.18 3.16
CA VAL A 440 -2.77 -10.03 2.37
C VAL A 440 -2.32 -8.58 2.38
N LEU A 441 -1.00 -8.37 2.46
CA LEU A 441 -0.37 -7.07 2.21
C LEU A 441 0.12 -6.99 0.76
N GLU A 442 -0.23 -5.91 0.08
CA GLU A 442 0.40 -5.47 -1.16
C GLU A 442 1.25 -4.22 -0.87
N VAL A 443 2.44 -4.15 -1.46
CA VAL A 443 3.31 -2.97 -1.40
C VAL A 443 3.59 -2.44 -2.81
N GLY A 444 3.00 -1.28 -3.10
CA GLY A 444 2.90 -0.67 -4.43
C GLY A 444 1.45 -0.71 -4.91
N SER A 445 0.75 0.41 -4.76
CA SER A 445 -0.71 0.44 -4.94
C SER A 445 -1.06 0.78 -6.39
N GLY A 446 -1.85 -0.07 -7.04
CA GLY A 446 -2.42 0.22 -8.37
C GLY A 446 -3.94 0.06 -8.42
N GLY A 447 -4.55 -0.40 -7.32
CA GLY A 447 -5.95 -0.79 -7.23
C GLY A 447 -6.28 -2.09 -7.93
N TYR A 448 -5.87 -2.26 -9.20
CA TYR A 448 -6.24 -3.46 -9.96
C TYR A 448 -5.70 -4.75 -9.33
N ASN A 449 -4.42 -4.76 -8.93
CA ASN A 449 -3.80 -5.95 -8.36
C ASN A 449 -4.38 -6.29 -6.99
N ALA A 450 -4.50 -5.30 -6.09
CA ALA A 450 -5.20 -5.45 -4.83
C ALA A 450 -6.63 -6.00 -5.01
N GLU A 451 -7.37 -5.51 -6.01
CA GLU A 451 -8.72 -5.99 -6.28
C GLU A 451 -8.71 -7.42 -6.84
N LEU A 452 -7.77 -7.75 -7.73
CA LEU A 452 -7.56 -9.13 -8.20
C LEU A 452 -7.34 -10.09 -7.03
N LEU A 453 -6.43 -9.73 -6.10
CA LEU A 453 -6.15 -10.50 -4.89
C LEU A 453 -7.39 -10.61 -3.98
N ALA A 454 -8.15 -9.52 -3.79
CA ALA A 454 -9.38 -9.53 -3.01
C ALA A 454 -10.42 -10.52 -3.58
N HIS A 455 -10.50 -10.65 -4.90
CA HIS A 455 -11.35 -11.64 -5.56
C HIS A 455 -10.84 -13.08 -5.39
N VAL A 456 -9.53 -13.31 -5.43
CA VAL A 456 -8.92 -14.62 -5.14
C VAL A 456 -9.21 -15.06 -3.70
N LEU A 457 -9.14 -14.14 -2.75
CA LEU A 457 -9.35 -14.39 -1.32
C LEU A 457 -10.82 -14.63 -0.94
N GLY A 458 -11.77 -14.38 -1.83
CA GLY A 458 -13.20 -14.60 -1.57
C GLY A 458 -13.81 -13.61 -0.57
N GLU A 459 -15.08 -13.81 -0.21
CA GLU A 459 -15.92 -12.80 0.48
C GLU A 459 -15.37 -12.31 1.82
N ARG A 460 -14.65 -13.18 2.54
CA ARG A 460 -14.02 -12.85 3.84
C ARG A 460 -12.59 -12.35 3.72
N GLY A 461 -12.02 -12.41 2.52
CA GLY A 461 -10.67 -11.96 2.23
C GLY A 461 -10.51 -10.46 2.37
N ARG A 462 -9.32 -10.02 2.74
CA ARG A 462 -8.96 -8.60 2.84
C ARG A 462 -7.60 -8.36 2.21
N VAL A 463 -7.44 -7.21 1.56
CA VAL A 463 -6.16 -6.75 1.05
C VAL A 463 -5.87 -5.39 1.65
N VAL A 464 -4.69 -5.26 2.27
CA VAL A 464 -4.11 -3.98 2.66
C VAL A 464 -3.09 -3.65 1.59
N THR A 465 -3.19 -2.48 0.95
CA THR A 465 -2.20 -2.04 -0.06
C THR A 465 -1.56 -0.74 0.39
N VAL A 466 -0.23 -0.65 0.33
CA VAL A 466 0.56 0.49 0.80
C VAL A 466 1.27 1.14 -0.37
N ASP A 467 1.24 2.47 -0.44
CA ASP A 467 2.05 3.23 -1.39
C ASP A 467 2.55 4.54 -0.76
N VAL A 468 3.77 4.93 -1.12
CA VAL A 468 4.43 6.16 -0.64
C VAL A 468 3.83 7.41 -1.29
N ASP A 469 3.17 7.26 -2.43
CA ASP A 469 2.70 8.38 -3.23
C ASP A 469 1.20 8.63 -3.06
N ARG A 470 0.87 9.73 -2.39
CA ARG A 470 -0.51 10.12 -2.07
C ARG A 470 -1.46 10.06 -3.27
N TYR A 471 -1.06 10.56 -4.44
CA TYR A 471 -1.95 10.56 -5.60
C TYR A 471 -2.28 9.12 -6.04
N VAL A 472 -1.34 8.19 -5.89
CA VAL A 472 -1.56 6.77 -6.19
C VAL A 472 -2.54 6.16 -5.18
N VAL A 473 -2.38 6.46 -3.89
CA VAL A 473 -3.31 6.00 -2.83
C VAL A 473 -4.71 6.55 -3.05
N GLN A 474 -4.87 7.86 -3.26
CA GLN A 474 -6.18 8.49 -3.49
C GLN A 474 -6.86 7.93 -4.75
N ARG A 475 -6.10 7.75 -5.83
CA ARG A 475 -6.59 7.09 -7.05
C ARG A 475 -7.08 5.68 -6.73
N THR A 476 -6.30 4.90 -5.99
CA THR A 476 -6.66 3.54 -5.59
C THR A 476 -7.95 3.52 -4.79
N GLN A 477 -8.06 4.35 -3.75
CA GLN A 477 -9.26 4.44 -2.90
C GLN A 477 -10.50 4.76 -3.72
N ARG A 478 -10.42 5.77 -4.60
CA ARG A 478 -11.52 6.15 -5.49
C ARG A 478 -11.92 5.01 -6.43
N LEU A 479 -10.96 4.40 -7.13
CA LEU A 479 -11.25 3.35 -8.13
C LEU A 479 -11.74 2.05 -7.50
N CYS A 480 -11.21 1.65 -6.33
CA CYS A 480 -11.74 0.52 -5.57
C CYS A 480 -13.15 0.80 -5.01
N ALA A 481 -13.45 2.05 -4.62
CA ALA A 481 -14.80 2.42 -4.19
C ALA A 481 -15.80 2.45 -5.36
N GLU A 482 -15.38 2.86 -6.55
CA GLU A 482 -16.21 2.92 -7.76
C GLU A 482 -16.44 1.55 -8.41
N ALA A 483 -15.41 0.70 -8.48
CA ALA A 483 -15.39 -0.49 -9.32
C ALA A 483 -14.89 -1.76 -8.61
N GLY A 484 -14.47 -1.65 -7.35
CA GLY A 484 -13.93 -2.75 -6.56
C GLY A 484 -14.93 -3.38 -5.60
N SER A 485 -14.49 -4.41 -4.88
CA SER A 485 -15.31 -5.20 -3.97
C SER A 485 -15.50 -4.59 -2.58
N GLY A 486 -14.81 -3.49 -2.27
CA GLY A 486 -14.79 -2.88 -0.93
C GLY A 486 -13.93 -3.65 0.09
N ARG A 487 -13.15 -4.63 -0.36
CA ARG A 487 -12.25 -5.45 0.49
C ARG A 487 -10.79 -4.99 0.47
N VAL A 488 -10.50 -3.95 -0.31
CA VAL A 488 -9.18 -3.34 -0.41
C VAL A 488 -9.11 -2.12 0.50
N THR A 489 -8.09 -2.08 1.36
CA THR A 489 -7.74 -0.92 2.18
C THR A 489 -6.43 -0.33 1.67
N ALA A 490 -6.51 0.83 1.03
CA ALA A 490 -5.33 1.55 0.56
C ALA A 490 -4.81 2.51 1.63
N VAL A 491 -3.52 2.39 1.94
CA VAL A 491 -2.81 3.07 3.02
C VAL A 491 -1.67 3.89 2.44
N LEU A 492 -1.54 5.13 2.89
CA LEU A 492 -0.39 5.98 2.58
C LEU A 492 0.71 5.70 3.59
N GLY A 493 1.89 5.30 3.10
CA GLY A 493 3.01 4.94 3.96
C GLY A 493 4.21 4.42 3.16
N ASP A 494 5.35 4.30 3.83
CA ASP A 494 6.52 3.66 3.26
C ASP A 494 6.34 2.14 3.27
N GLY A 495 6.27 1.56 2.08
CA GLY A 495 6.15 0.13 1.87
C GLY A 495 7.25 -0.71 2.53
N GLY A 496 8.45 -0.15 2.71
CA GLY A 496 9.55 -0.80 3.42
C GLY A 496 9.28 -1.04 4.91
N LEU A 497 8.29 -0.34 5.49
CA LEU A 497 7.83 -0.54 6.87
C LEU A 497 6.64 -1.51 6.96
N GLY A 498 6.19 -2.07 5.83
CA GLY A 498 4.99 -2.89 5.74
C GLY A 498 3.73 -2.06 6.05
N ALA A 499 2.85 -2.58 6.89
CA ALA A 499 1.61 -1.92 7.31
C ALA A 499 1.36 -2.07 8.82
N PRO A 500 2.17 -1.44 9.70
CA PRO A 500 2.16 -1.67 11.15
C PRO A 500 0.79 -1.39 11.81
N GLY A 501 -0.05 -0.54 11.20
CA GLY A 501 -1.41 -0.26 11.64
C GLY A 501 -2.48 -1.31 11.28
N HIS A 502 -2.13 -2.30 10.46
CA HIS A 502 -3.08 -3.20 9.80
C HIS A 502 -2.65 -4.68 9.85
N VAL A 503 -1.60 -5.02 10.60
CA VAL A 503 -1.10 -6.39 10.73
C VAL A 503 -2.09 -7.23 11.53
N PRO A 504 -2.56 -8.39 11.02
CA PRO A 504 -3.31 -9.35 11.82
C PRO A 504 -2.49 -9.89 13.00
N ALA A 505 -3.15 -10.50 13.99
CA ALA A 505 -2.48 -11.01 15.19
C ALA A 505 -1.35 -12.01 14.89
N ASP A 506 -1.54 -12.86 13.87
CA ASP A 506 -0.57 -13.89 13.47
C ASP A 506 0.31 -13.46 12.27
N GLY A 507 0.22 -12.19 11.85
CA GLY A 507 0.84 -11.68 10.62
C GLY A 507 -0.06 -11.82 9.39
N PHE A 508 0.42 -11.32 8.26
CA PHE A 508 -0.24 -11.43 6.95
C PHE A 508 -0.09 -12.84 6.39
N ASP A 509 -1.18 -13.40 5.85
CA ASP A 509 -1.20 -14.71 5.18
C ASP A 509 -0.43 -14.73 3.85
N GLY A 510 -0.04 -13.56 3.36
CA GLY A 510 0.83 -13.37 2.21
C GLY A 510 1.21 -11.90 2.05
N ILE A 511 2.38 -11.66 1.47
CA ILE A 511 2.86 -10.31 1.14
C ILE A 511 3.28 -10.30 -0.34
N MET A 512 2.81 -9.31 -1.10
CA MET A 512 3.21 -9.10 -2.49
C MET A 512 3.82 -7.71 -2.66
N ILE A 513 5.02 -7.67 -3.21
CA ILE A 513 5.68 -6.41 -3.60
C ILE A 513 5.50 -6.22 -5.10
N THR A 514 5.04 -5.04 -5.53
CA THR A 514 4.70 -4.76 -6.95
C THR A 514 5.58 -3.64 -7.53
N HIS A 515 6.79 -3.52 -6.99
CA HIS A 515 7.87 -2.67 -7.49
C HIS A 515 9.20 -3.42 -7.41
N ASN A 516 10.22 -2.94 -8.12
CA ASN A 516 11.56 -3.51 -8.08
C ASN A 516 12.24 -3.14 -6.76
N ALA A 517 12.43 -4.12 -5.88
CA ALA A 517 13.09 -3.98 -4.59
C ALA A 517 14.59 -4.22 -4.74
N SER A 518 15.39 -3.36 -4.10
CA SER A 518 16.86 -3.54 -4.02
C SER A 518 17.29 -4.44 -2.86
N ASP A 519 16.41 -4.64 -1.87
CA ASP A 519 16.66 -5.37 -0.63
C ASP A 519 15.36 -6.02 -0.11
N ILE A 520 15.48 -6.91 0.88
CA ILE A 520 14.34 -7.49 1.59
C ILE A 520 14.17 -6.75 2.92
N ALA A 521 13.12 -5.94 3.01
CA ALA A 521 12.88 -5.15 4.21
C ALA A 521 12.58 -6.05 5.43
N PRO A 522 13.13 -5.75 6.62
CA PRO A 522 12.86 -6.53 7.83
C PRO A 522 11.37 -6.64 8.16
N ALA A 523 10.62 -5.55 7.95
CA ALA A 523 9.19 -5.49 8.20
C ALA A 523 8.39 -6.51 7.38
N TRP A 524 8.81 -6.83 6.14
CA TRP A 524 8.13 -7.84 5.33
C TRP A 524 8.27 -9.23 5.93
N ARG A 525 9.45 -9.58 6.46
CA ARG A 525 9.65 -10.86 7.16
C ARG A 525 8.89 -10.88 8.50
N GLU A 526 8.98 -9.81 9.26
CA GLU A 526 8.40 -9.72 10.61
C GLU A 526 6.86 -9.75 10.59
N GLN A 527 6.25 -9.10 9.59
CA GLN A 527 4.79 -9.02 9.45
C GLN A 527 4.17 -10.16 8.64
N LEU A 528 4.97 -11.04 8.02
CA LEU A 528 4.48 -12.21 7.28
C LEU A 528 4.21 -13.37 8.24
N ALA A 529 3.05 -14.02 8.17
CA ALA A 529 2.74 -15.17 9.03
C ALA A 529 3.73 -16.34 8.81
N GLU A 530 3.90 -17.18 9.83
CA GLU A 530 4.73 -18.39 9.70
C GLU A 530 4.17 -19.33 8.61
N GLY A 531 5.05 -19.81 7.72
CA GLY A 531 4.66 -20.64 6.58
C GLY A 531 3.94 -19.89 5.44
N ALA A 532 3.70 -18.58 5.57
CA ALA A 532 3.15 -17.75 4.50
C ALA A 532 4.23 -17.33 3.50
N ARG A 533 3.79 -16.75 2.37
CA ARG A 533 4.64 -16.43 1.22
C ARG A 533 4.81 -14.92 1.02
N LEU A 534 6.04 -14.51 0.76
CA LEU A 534 6.41 -13.21 0.20
C LEU A 534 6.70 -13.41 -1.29
N VAL A 535 5.99 -12.70 -2.15
CA VAL A 535 6.29 -12.60 -3.59
C VAL A 535 6.89 -11.23 -3.86
N VAL A 536 8.15 -11.18 -4.29
CA VAL A 536 8.93 -9.94 -4.39
C VAL A 536 9.78 -9.88 -5.66
N PRO A 537 9.63 -8.85 -6.51
CA PRO A 537 10.59 -8.51 -7.55
C PRO A 537 11.87 -8.00 -6.90
N LEU A 538 12.90 -8.83 -6.85
CA LEU A 538 14.18 -8.52 -6.23
C LEU A 538 15.26 -8.31 -7.32
N GLU A 539 15.98 -7.20 -7.21
CA GLU A 539 17.16 -6.93 -8.01
C GLU A 539 18.38 -7.69 -7.46
N MET A 540 19.13 -8.35 -8.35
CA MET A 540 20.41 -9.01 -8.09
C MET A 540 21.33 -8.75 -9.28
N GLY A 541 22.45 -8.06 -9.06
CA GLY A 541 23.38 -7.62 -10.10
C GLY A 541 22.74 -6.73 -11.18
N GLY A 542 21.72 -5.95 -10.84
CA GLY A 542 20.96 -5.16 -11.81
C GLY A 542 19.98 -5.96 -12.68
N TYR A 543 19.72 -7.23 -12.34
CA TYR A 543 18.67 -8.04 -12.95
C TYR A 543 17.53 -8.28 -11.95
N THR A 544 16.29 -8.10 -12.39
CA THR A 544 15.12 -8.32 -11.53
C THR A 544 14.51 -9.69 -11.76
N ARG A 545 14.18 -10.40 -10.67
CA ARG A 545 13.36 -11.62 -10.69
C ARG A 545 12.26 -11.51 -9.63
N SER A 546 11.05 -11.96 -9.98
CA SER A 546 10.01 -12.18 -8.98
C SER A 546 10.33 -13.47 -8.24
N LEU A 547 10.59 -13.36 -6.95
CA LEU A 547 10.93 -14.47 -6.07
C LEU A 547 9.75 -14.80 -5.19
N THR A 548 9.44 -16.08 -5.05
CA THR A 548 8.49 -16.56 -4.06
C THR A 548 9.26 -17.13 -2.88
N LEU A 549 9.12 -16.50 -1.72
CA LEU A 549 9.87 -16.79 -0.52
C LEU A 549 8.91 -17.23 0.60
N VAL A 550 9.14 -18.39 1.22
CA VAL A 550 8.32 -18.91 2.31
C VAL A 550 9.00 -18.67 3.65
N ARG A 551 8.25 -18.13 4.61
CA ARG A 551 8.77 -17.92 5.98
C ARG A 551 8.88 -19.23 6.74
N ARG A 552 10.07 -19.49 7.28
CA ARG A 552 10.32 -20.56 8.27
C ARG A 552 11.17 -19.99 9.41
N GLY A 553 10.52 -19.56 10.48
CA GLY A 553 11.16 -18.77 11.53
C GLY A 553 11.68 -17.44 11.00
N ASP A 554 12.98 -17.18 11.15
CA ASP A 554 13.64 -15.95 10.67
C ASP A 554 14.24 -16.07 9.26
N VAL A 555 14.16 -17.25 8.65
CA VAL A 555 14.71 -17.51 7.32
C VAL A 555 13.59 -17.55 6.28
N LEU A 556 13.81 -16.91 5.14
CA LEU A 556 12.93 -17.03 3.99
C LEU A 556 13.51 -18.00 2.97
N HIS A 557 12.74 -19.00 2.56
CA HIS A 557 13.18 -20.03 1.61
C HIS A 557 12.56 -19.78 0.24
N CYS A 558 13.39 -19.69 -0.80
CA CYS A 558 12.91 -19.48 -2.16
C CYS A 558 12.34 -20.78 -2.75
N GLU A 559 11.11 -20.72 -3.27
CA GLU A 559 10.40 -21.83 -3.92
C GLU A 559 10.19 -21.60 -5.42
N HIS A 560 10.17 -20.35 -5.89
CA HIS A 560 9.88 -20.03 -7.29
C HIS A 560 10.57 -18.76 -7.78
N TRP A 561 10.86 -18.72 -9.08
CA TRP A 561 11.53 -17.63 -9.79
C TRP A 561 10.77 -17.32 -11.08
N THR A 562 10.45 -16.05 -11.31
CA THR A 562 9.85 -15.57 -12.56
C THR A 562 10.65 -14.40 -13.10
N TYR A 563 10.99 -14.42 -14.39
CA TYR A 563 11.55 -13.25 -15.08
C TYR A 563 10.55 -12.10 -15.09
N CYS A 564 10.94 -10.90 -14.68
CA CYS A 564 10.04 -9.75 -14.68
C CYS A 564 10.76 -8.40 -14.75
N GLY A 565 9.99 -7.34 -14.96
CA GLY A 565 10.43 -5.95 -14.85
C GLY A 565 9.36 -5.11 -14.16
N PHE A 566 9.79 -4.19 -13.30
CA PHE A 566 8.91 -3.33 -12.50
C PHE A 566 9.44 -1.89 -12.42
N VAL A 567 8.55 -0.96 -12.05
CA VAL A 567 8.96 0.40 -11.65
C VAL A 567 9.86 0.31 -10.40
N ARG A 568 10.78 1.26 -10.23
CA ARG A 568 11.73 1.26 -9.11
C ARG A 568 11.06 1.67 -7.80
N ASP A 569 11.58 1.14 -6.70
CA ASP A 569 11.29 1.62 -5.34
C ASP A 569 11.55 3.14 -5.21
N ARG A 570 10.77 3.77 -4.33
CA ARG A 570 10.79 5.19 -3.98
C ARG A 570 10.68 5.45 -2.48
N GLY A 571 10.61 4.41 -1.64
CA GLY A 571 10.61 4.54 -0.18
C GLY A 571 11.93 5.07 0.38
N ALA A 572 12.02 5.22 1.70
CA ALA A 572 13.23 5.69 2.38
C ALA A 572 14.43 4.77 2.17
N ALA A 573 14.18 3.48 1.91
CA ALA A 573 15.19 2.49 1.57
C ALA A 573 15.57 2.47 0.07
N ALA A 574 14.90 3.26 -0.78
CA ALA A 574 15.16 3.29 -2.21
C ALA A 574 16.58 3.77 -2.50
N ARG A 575 17.28 3.04 -3.38
CA ARG A 575 18.68 3.30 -3.71
C ARG A 575 18.84 3.77 -5.15
N THR A 576 19.84 4.61 -5.35
CA THR A 576 20.35 4.90 -6.69
C THR A 576 21.54 4.00 -6.96
N ALA A 577 21.45 3.21 -8.03
CA ALA A 577 22.57 2.42 -8.54
C ALA A 577 23.79 3.33 -8.75
N PRO A 578 24.95 3.04 -8.13
CA PRO A 578 26.18 3.78 -8.37
C PRO A 578 26.54 3.69 -9.85
N ALA A 579 26.93 4.80 -10.45
CA ALA A 579 27.25 4.86 -11.87
C ALA A 579 28.45 5.77 -12.14
N VAL A 580 29.36 5.34 -13.01
CA VAL A 580 30.53 6.10 -13.44
C VAL A 580 30.52 6.22 -14.96
N PRO A 581 30.48 7.44 -15.52
CA PRO A 581 30.69 7.65 -16.94
C PRO A 581 32.17 7.49 -17.29
N LEU A 582 32.45 6.79 -18.39
CA LEU A 582 33.77 6.58 -18.97
C LEU A 582 33.78 7.02 -20.44
N ALA A 583 34.97 7.24 -20.99
CA ALA A 583 35.18 7.58 -22.40
C ALA A 583 34.34 8.79 -22.83
N ASP A 584 34.42 9.88 -22.07
CA ASP A 584 33.65 11.12 -22.28
C ASP A 584 32.12 10.92 -22.26
N GLY A 585 31.65 9.97 -21.43
CA GLY A 585 30.23 9.64 -21.27
C GLY A 585 29.67 8.69 -22.34
N LYS A 586 30.52 8.10 -23.18
CA LYS A 586 30.10 7.11 -24.20
C LYS A 586 29.80 5.75 -23.61
N VAL A 587 30.35 5.45 -22.43
CA VAL A 587 30.09 4.21 -21.69
C VAL A 587 29.75 4.60 -20.26
N THR A 588 28.76 3.94 -19.66
CA THR A 588 28.44 4.08 -18.24
C THR A 588 28.58 2.72 -17.58
N VAL A 589 29.43 2.64 -16.57
CA VAL A 589 29.52 1.47 -15.69
C VAL A 589 28.55 1.67 -14.53
N ARG A 590 27.76 0.66 -14.20
CA ARG A 590 26.77 0.69 -13.12
C ARG A 590 26.93 -0.51 -12.20
N TRP A 591 26.75 -0.29 -10.91
CA TRP A 591 26.69 -1.34 -9.88
C TRP A 591 25.28 -1.41 -9.31
N GLU A 592 24.97 -2.52 -8.66
CA GLU A 592 23.70 -2.71 -7.95
C GLU A 592 23.61 -1.75 -6.75
N ASP A 593 24.62 -1.79 -5.87
CA ASP A 593 24.67 -0.98 -4.67
C ASP A 593 26.11 -0.62 -4.24
N GLY A 594 26.24 0.05 -3.09
CA GLY A 594 27.53 0.37 -2.48
C GLY A 594 28.27 1.57 -3.09
N THR A 595 29.59 1.58 -2.95
CA THR A 595 30.47 2.55 -3.61
C THR A 595 30.83 2.03 -5.00
N PRO A 596 30.94 2.89 -6.02
CA PRO A 596 31.49 2.48 -7.31
C PRO A 596 32.81 1.72 -7.15
N GLY A 597 32.96 0.65 -7.93
CA GLY A 597 34.22 -0.09 -8.00
C GLY A 597 35.36 0.78 -8.56
N ASP A 598 36.58 0.30 -8.44
CA ASP A 598 37.75 1.01 -8.96
C ASP A 598 37.71 1.10 -10.50
N THR A 599 37.62 2.34 -11.00
CA THR A 599 37.64 2.65 -12.43
C THR A 599 38.94 3.28 -12.89
N ALA A 600 39.98 3.30 -12.05
CA ALA A 600 41.27 3.86 -12.40
C ALA A 600 41.83 3.20 -13.66
N GLY A 601 42.28 4.03 -14.61
CA GLY A 601 42.87 3.56 -15.87
C GLY A 601 41.87 3.06 -16.93
N LEU A 602 40.58 2.89 -16.61
CA LEU A 602 39.61 2.34 -17.58
C LEU A 602 39.34 3.26 -18.78
N ASP A 603 39.41 4.58 -18.58
CA ASP A 603 39.34 5.55 -19.69
C ASP A 603 40.46 5.34 -20.72
N GLU A 604 41.67 5.06 -20.26
CA GLU A 604 42.80 4.74 -21.13
C GLU A 604 42.65 3.35 -21.74
N ALA A 605 42.23 2.36 -20.94
CA ALA A 605 41.99 0.99 -21.38
C ALA A 605 40.99 0.93 -22.55
N LEU A 606 39.88 1.66 -22.46
CA LEU A 606 38.84 1.70 -23.52
C LEU A 606 39.33 2.34 -24.82
N ARG A 607 40.40 3.16 -24.79
CA ARG A 607 41.05 3.71 -25.99
C ARG A 607 42.10 2.76 -26.57
N GLY A 608 42.51 1.75 -25.79
CA GLY A 608 43.47 0.73 -26.17
C GLY A 608 42.89 -0.37 -27.07
N PRO A 609 43.71 -1.38 -27.42
CA PRO A 609 43.26 -2.50 -28.22
C PRO A 609 42.22 -3.34 -27.45
N ARG A 610 41.19 -3.78 -28.17
CA ARG A 610 40.20 -4.74 -27.66
C ARG A 610 40.78 -6.15 -27.68
N HIS A 611 40.72 -6.83 -26.55
CA HIS A 611 40.95 -8.27 -26.47
C HIS A 611 39.62 -9.01 -26.67
N GLU A 612 39.69 -10.16 -27.34
CA GLU A 612 38.55 -10.95 -27.77
C GLU A 612 38.71 -12.40 -27.32
N ARG A 613 37.72 -12.94 -26.61
CA ARG A 613 37.77 -14.31 -26.09
C ARG A 613 36.49 -15.09 -26.40
N SER A 614 36.69 -16.23 -27.04
CA SER A 614 35.65 -17.21 -27.31
C SER A 614 35.28 -17.97 -26.03
N THR A 615 33.97 -18.11 -25.80
CA THR A 615 33.47 -19.02 -24.76
C THR A 615 33.40 -20.46 -25.29
N GLY A 616 33.28 -20.63 -26.62
CA GLY A 616 33.03 -21.91 -27.29
C GLY A 616 31.56 -22.33 -27.28
N LEU A 617 30.71 -21.57 -26.59
CA LEU A 617 29.30 -21.86 -26.44
C LEU A 617 28.49 -21.23 -27.56
N VAL A 618 27.91 -22.08 -28.41
CA VAL A 618 27.01 -21.67 -29.50
C VAL A 618 25.58 -22.07 -29.16
N VAL A 619 24.68 -21.11 -29.17
CA VAL A 619 23.24 -21.30 -28.94
C VAL A 619 22.46 -21.09 -30.24
N GLN A 620 21.37 -21.83 -30.38
CA GLN A 620 20.49 -21.78 -31.53
C GLN A 620 19.19 -21.05 -31.17
N GLY A 621 18.70 -20.21 -32.09
CA GLY A 621 17.39 -19.59 -31.96
C GLY A 621 17.30 -18.50 -30.89
N ILE A 622 16.08 -18.33 -30.38
CA ILE A 622 15.82 -17.53 -29.18
C ILE A 622 16.11 -18.44 -27.99
N PHE A 623 17.18 -18.12 -27.26
CA PHE A 623 17.68 -18.92 -26.17
C PHE A 623 17.53 -18.18 -24.84
N ASN A 624 16.99 -18.84 -23.82
CA ASN A 624 16.85 -18.26 -22.49
C ASN A 624 18.15 -18.44 -21.69
N PHE A 625 18.80 -17.33 -21.36
CA PHE A 625 20.03 -17.29 -20.56
C PHE A 625 19.85 -16.53 -19.24
N GLU A 626 18.62 -16.45 -18.74
CA GLU A 626 18.28 -15.72 -17.52
C GLU A 626 19.06 -16.20 -16.29
N THR A 627 19.41 -17.48 -16.22
CA THR A 627 20.19 -18.04 -15.11
C THR A 627 21.66 -17.67 -15.21
N LEU A 628 22.21 -17.49 -16.43
CA LEU A 628 23.58 -16.98 -16.63
C LEU A 628 23.73 -15.57 -16.06
N GLN A 629 22.69 -14.75 -16.20
CA GLN A 629 22.68 -13.37 -15.69
C GLN A 629 22.86 -13.35 -14.17
N VAL A 630 22.03 -14.12 -13.44
CA VAL A 630 22.08 -14.19 -11.97
C VAL A 630 23.32 -14.95 -11.49
N TYR A 631 23.72 -16.01 -12.21
CA TYR A 631 24.95 -16.76 -11.91
C TYR A 631 26.18 -15.87 -11.99
N ALA A 632 26.36 -15.14 -13.09
CA ALA A 632 27.49 -14.21 -13.24
C ALA A 632 27.45 -13.11 -12.17
N ALA A 633 26.27 -12.54 -11.89
CA ALA A 633 26.09 -11.51 -10.88
C ALA A 633 26.48 -11.95 -9.45
N THR A 634 26.29 -13.23 -9.13
CA THR A 634 26.49 -13.75 -7.77
C THR A 634 27.80 -14.50 -7.58
N THR A 635 28.50 -14.84 -8.66
CA THR A 635 29.73 -15.66 -8.60
C THR A 635 30.99 -14.96 -9.10
N LEU A 636 30.86 -13.85 -9.82
CA LEU A 636 32.01 -13.08 -10.31
C LEU A 636 32.31 -11.87 -9.42
N ALA A 637 33.51 -11.86 -8.82
CA ALA A 637 34.02 -10.68 -8.16
C ALA A 637 34.19 -9.51 -9.15
N GLY A 638 33.79 -8.31 -8.71
CA GLY A 638 33.84 -7.10 -9.53
C GLY A 638 32.73 -7.00 -10.58
N PHE A 639 31.65 -7.78 -10.45
CA PHE A 639 30.52 -7.72 -11.37
C PHE A 639 29.89 -6.32 -11.43
N CYS A 640 29.55 -5.89 -12.65
CA CYS A 640 28.88 -4.63 -12.95
C CYS A 640 28.09 -4.71 -14.27
N ARG A 641 27.35 -3.65 -14.60
CA ARG A 641 26.58 -3.51 -15.83
C ARG A 641 27.15 -2.37 -16.69
N LEU A 642 27.28 -2.58 -18.00
CA LEU A 642 27.71 -1.54 -18.93
C LEU A 642 26.55 -1.06 -19.79
N SER A 643 26.31 0.25 -19.80
CA SER A 643 25.39 0.88 -20.76
C SER A 643 26.18 1.74 -21.75
N ALA A 644 25.86 1.62 -23.03
CA ALA A 644 26.37 2.48 -24.09
C ALA A 644 25.25 2.82 -25.08
N PRO A 645 25.34 3.94 -25.82
CA PRO A 645 24.39 4.27 -26.87
C PRO A 645 24.33 3.18 -27.94
N GLU A 646 23.18 3.07 -28.62
CA GLU A 646 23.02 2.17 -29.76
C GLU A 646 24.08 2.45 -30.83
N GLY A 647 24.70 1.39 -31.37
CA GLY A 647 25.77 1.51 -32.36
C GLY A 647 27.14 1.92 -31.80
N SER A 648 27.33 1.91 -30.48
CA SER A 648 28.64 2.14 -29.86
C SER A 648 29.68 1.13 -30.35
N THR A 649 30.87 1.62 -30.71
CA THR A 649 32.01 0.80 -31.12
C THR A 649 32.87 0.32 -29.94
N LEU A 650 32.64 0.86 -28.74
CA LEU A 650 33.34 0.48 -27.51
C LEU A 650 32.64 -0.69 -26.80
N VAL A 651 31.31 -0.63 -26.73
CA VAL A 651 30.47 -1.65 -26.12
C VAL A 651 29.33 -1.94 -27.08
N GLU A 652 29.36 -3.12 -27.70
CA GLU A 652 28.43 -3.49 -28.77
C GLU A 652 27.03 -3.86 -28.26
N GLN A 653 26.90 -4.15 -26.96
CA GLN A 653 25.65 -4.57 -26.33
C GLN A 653 25.12 -3.50 -25.36
N GLN A 654 23.83 -3.19 -25.49
CA GLN A 654 23.15 -2.35 -24.51
C GLN A 654 22.92 -3.11 -23.22
N ASP A 655 23.29 -2.50 -22.09
CA ASP A 655 23.18 -3.07 -20.76
C ASP A 655 23.82 -4.48 -20.67
N ALA A 656 25.13 -4.53 -20.88
CA ALA A 656 25.93 -5.75 -20.90
C ALA A 656 26.35 -6.18 -19.48
N ALA A 657 26.39 -7.49 -19.24
CA ALA A 657 27.05 -8.05 -18.06
C ALA A 657 28.56 -7.82 -18.16
N ALA A 658 29.20 -7.35 -17.10
CA ALA A 658 30.62 -7.03 -17.10
C ALA A 658 31.29 -7.33 -15.76
N ILE A 659 32.62 -7.36 -15.78
CA ILE A 659 33.45 -7.44 -14.58
C ILE A 659 34.60 -6.44 -14.68
N LEU A 660 34.95 -5.85 -13.53
CA LEU A 660 36.16 -5.06 -13.33
C LEU A 660 37.15 -5.81 -12.46
N ALA A 661 38.41 -5.86 -12.89
CA ALA A 661 39.52 -6.26 -12.05
C ALA A 661 40.84 -5.75 -12.62
N ASP A 662 41.77 -5.42 -11.73
CA ASP A 662 43.17 -5.12 -12.08
C ASP A 662 43.30 -4.07 -13.19
N GLY A 663 42.53 -2.98 -13.07
CA GLY A 663 42.50 -1.88 -14.04
C GLY A 663 41.93 -2.26 -15.42
N SER A 664 41.23 -3.39 -15.51
CA SER A 664 40.71 -3.95 -16.76
C SER A 664 39.20 -4.19 -16.67
N LEU A 665 38.56 -4.15 -17.83
CA LEU A 665 37.12 -4.34 -18.01
C LEU A 665 36.89 -5.48 -18.99
N ALA A 666 36.04 -6.44 -18.65
CA ALA A 666 35.54 -7.44 -19.59
C ALA A 666 34.01 -7.48 -19.58
N TYR A 667 33.37 -7.63 -20.74
CA TYR A 667 31.91 -7.75 -20.85
C TYR A 667 31.49 -8.87 -21.80
N LEU A 668 30.32 -9.45 -21.48
CA LEU A 668 29.67 -10.46 -22.28
C LEU A 668 28.96 -9.80 -23.46
N THR A 669 29.23 -10.32 -24.66
CA THR A 669 28.56 -9.99 -25.91
C THR A 669 28.22 -11.28 -26.66
N TYR A 670 27.72 -11.15 -27.88
CA TYR A 670 27.41 -12.26 -28.74
C TYR A 670 27.84 -12.03 -30.18
N ARG A 671 28.32 -13.10 -30.82
CA ARG A 671 28.76 -13.09 -32.22
C ARG A 671 27.88 -14.00 -33.05
N LYS A 672 27.35 -13.49 -34.17
CA LYS A 672 26.60 -14.31 -35.12
C LYS A 672 27.53 -15.34 -35.76
N VAL A 673 27.23 -16.62 -35.56
CA VAL A 673 27.92 -17.76 -36.22
C VAL A 673 27.21 -18.12 -37.51
N LYS A 674 25.87 -18.09 -37.49
CA LYS A 674 25.00 -18.34 -38.65
C LYS A 674 23.84 -17.36 -38.64
N ASP A 675 23.70 -16.60 -39.72
CA ASP A 675 22.50 -15.78 -39.95
C ASP A 675 21.51 -16.54 -40.83
N ALA A 676 20.24 -16.49 -40.49
CA ALA A 676 19.17 -17.20 -41.16
C ALA A 676 17.86 -16.38 -41.12
N PRO A 677 17.00 -16.45 -42.16
CA PRO A 677 15.71 -15.76 -42.15
C PRO A 677 14.87 -16.16 -40.95
N GLU A 678 14.72 -17.48 -40.72
CA GLU A 678 14.00 -18.04 -39.58
C GLU A 678 14.81 -17.87 -38.30
N PRO A 679 14.26 -17.21 -37.25
CA PRO A 679 14.96 -17.00 -35.98
C PRO A 679 15.48 -18.30 -35.38
N ALA A 680 14.71 -19.39 -35.44
CA ALA A 680 15.06 -20.70 -34.91
C ALA A 680 16.32 -21.32 -35.54
N ASP A 681 16.73 -20.88 -36.74
CA ASP A 681 17.88 -21.41 -37.45
C ASP A 681 19.16 -20.58 -37.29
N ARG A 682 19.04 -19.43 -36.61
CA ARG A 682 20.18 -18.56 -36.29
C ARG A 682 21.05 -19.20 -35.23
N MET A 683 22.36 -19.06 -35.37
CA MET A 683 23.32 -19.54 -34.39
C MET A 683 24.19 -18.39 -33.92
N THR A 684 24.37 -18.30 -32.61
CA THR A 684 25.04 -17.20 -31.95
C THR A 684 25.99 -17.76 -30.91
N GLU A 685 27.23 -17.29 -30.89
CA GLU A 685 28.20 -17.64 -29.87
C GLU A 685 28.22 -16.58 -28.77
N PHE A 686 28.22 -17.00 -27.50
CA PHE A 686 28.56 -16.09 -26.41
C PHE A 686 30.05 -15.75 -26.48
N PHE A 687 30.39 -14.48 -26.29
CA PHE A 687 31.74 -14.00 -26.56
C PHE A 687 32.11 -12.91 -25.56
N ILE A 688 33.40 -12.79 -25.22
CA ILE A 688 33.87 -11.79 -24.26
C ILE A 688 34.74 -10.77 -24.98
N HIS A 689 34.46 -9.49 -24.76
CA HIS A 689 35.32 -8.37 -25.13
C HIS A 689 35.95 -7.80 -23.86
N ALA A 690 37.24 -7.47 -23.92
CA ALA A 690 37.96 -6.90 -22.78
C ALA A 690 38.96 -5.81 -23.16
N TYR A 691 39.26 -4.95 -22.20
CA TYR A 691 40.14 -3.80 -22.31
C TYR A 691 41.00 -3.67 -21.05
N GLY A 692 42.22 -3.17 -21.20
CA GLY A 692 43.12 -2.87 -20.07
C GLY A 692 44.32 -3.82 -19.95
N PRO A 693 45.19 -3.58 -18.97
CA PRO A 693 46.48 -4.27 -18.83
C PRO A 693 46.35 -5.78 -18.54
N ALA A 694 45.24 -6.21 -17.92
CA ALA A 694 44.91 -7.60 -17.61
C ALA A 694 43.74 -8.14 -18.46
N ALA A 695 43.49 -7.55 -19.63
CA ALA A 695 42.31 -7.87 -20.46
C ALA A 695 42.18 -9.36 -20.81
N GLU A 696 43.29 -10.05 -21.09
CA GLU A 696 43.28 -11.48 -21.42
C GLU A 696 42.85 -12.36 -20.23
N GLU A 697 43.40 -12.10 -19.05
CA GLU A 697 43.09 -12.83 -17.82
C GLU A 697 41.64 -12.59 -17.38
N VAL A 698 41.20 -11.33 -17.38
CA VAL A 698 39.83 -10.95 -16.99
C VAL A 698 38.82 -11.49 -18.01
N ALA A 699 39.15 -11.49 -19.32
CA ALA A 699 38.30 -12.10 -20.35
C ALA A 699 38.16 -13.61 -20.16
N GLU A 700 39.25 -14.32 -19.86
CA GLU A 700 39.20 -15.76 -19.63
C GLU A 700 38.44 -16.11 -18.35
N ARG A 701 38.56 -15.30 -17.28
CA ARG A 701 37.77 -15.49 -16.05
C ARG A 701 36.26 -15.42 -16.33
N PHE A 702 35.82 -14.46 -17.15
CA PHE A 702 34.42 -14.37 -17.53
C PHE A 702 34.02 -15.48 -18.51
N ALA A 703 34.86 -15.81 -19.49
CA ALA A 703 34.59 -16.91 -20.41
C ALA A 703 34.44 -18.24 -19.67
N GLU A 704 35.28 -18.50 -18.66
CA GLU A 704 35.18 -19.69 -17.82
C GLU A 704 33.91 -19.70 -16.98
N CYS A 705 33.45 -18.55 -16.45
CA CYS A 705 32.14 -18.46 -15.80
C CYS A 705 31.00 -18.91 -16.74
N VAL A 706 31.04 -18.52 -18.02
CA VAL A 706 30.05 -18.95 -19.01
C VAL A 706 30.14 -20.46 -19.27
N ARG A 707 31.35 -21.02 -19.37
CA ARG A 707 31.57 -22.46 -19.59
C ARG A 707 31.15 -23.31 -18.38
N VAL A 708 31.40 -22.84 -17.16
CA VAL A 708 30.95 -23.51 -15.93
C VAL A 708 29.43 -23.46 -15.84
N TRP A 709 28.82 -22.30 -16.13
CA TRP A 709 27.36 -22.18 -16.17
C TRP A 709 26.72 -23.14 -17.19
N ASP A 710 27.28 -23.22 -18.40
CA ASP A 710 26.85 -24.15 -19.45
C ASP A 710 26.86 -25.59 -18.95
N ARG A 711 27.99 -25.99 -18.35
CA ARG A 711 28.23 -27.38 -17.92
C ARG A 711 27.41 -27.79 -16.70
N GLU A 712 27.27 -26.91 -15.71
CA GLU A 712 26.76 -27.27 -14.39
C GLU A 712 25.35 -26.72 -14.10
N VAL A 713 24.95 -25.59 -14.71
CA VAL A 713 23.78 -24.81 -14.25
C VAL A 713 22.66 -24.73 -15.29
N ARG A 714 23.01 -24.65 -16.59
CA ARG A 714 22.04 -24.34 -17.66
C ARG A 714 20.80 -25.23 -17.61
N GLU A 715 20.98 -26.53 -17.45
CA GLU A 715 19.91 -27.52 -17.49
C GLU A 715 19.13 -27.64 -16.17
N SER A 716 19.68 -27.14 -15.05
CA SER A 716 19.07 -27.26 -13.72
C SER A 716 18.15 -26.09 -13.34
N GLY A 717 18.26 -24.95 -14.03
CA GLY A 717 17.50 -23.74 -13.69
C GLY A 717 18.11 -22.95 -12.52
N TYR A 718 17.25 -22.21 -11.80
CA TYR A 718 17.67 -21.41 -10.63
C TYR A 718 18.03 -22.30 -9.43
N PRO A 719 18.97 -21.87 -8.57
CA PRO A 719 19.43 -22.66 -7.45
C PRO A 719 18.43 -22.56 -6.27
N PRO A 720 18.47 -23.51 -5.32
CA PRO A 720 17.93 -23.26 -4.00
C PRO A 720 18.54 -21.99 -3.42
N MET A 721 17.69 -21.15 -2.81
CA MET A 721 18.13 -19.90 -2.20
C MET A 721 17.43 -19.67 -0.86
N THR A 722 18.19 -19.19 0.12
CA THR A 722 17.67 -18.75 1.41
C THR A 722 18.05 -17.31 1.69
N VAL A 723 17.15 -16.56 2.33
CA VAL A 723 17.36 -15.18 2.76
C VAL A 723 17.39 -15.13 4.28
N HIS A 724 18.49 -14.60 4.82
CA HIS A 724 18.75 -14.49 6.25
C HIS A 724 18.79 -13.02 6.68
N PRO A 725 18.51 -12.69 7.95
CA PRO A 725 18.76 -11.34 8.47
C PRO A 725 20.22 -10.90 8.26
N ALA A 726 20.47 -9.62 7.98
CA ALA A 726 21.83 -9.07 7.81
C ALA A 726 22.78 -9.40 8.98
N ALA A 727 22.26 -9.50 10.20
CA ALA A 727 23.06 -9.79 11.39
C ALA A 727 23.39 -11.29 11.59
N THR A 728 22.98 -12.17 10.68
CA THR A 728 23.21 -13.63 10.80
C THR A 728 24.71 -13.91 10.69
N PRO A 729 25.34 -14.58 11.68
CA PRO A 729 26.75 -14.95 11.63
C PRO A 729 27.09 -15.92 10.48
N ASP A 730 28.33 -15.86 9.98
CA ASP A 730 28.81 -16.71 8.87
C ASP A 730 28.70 -18.22 9.18
N ASP A 731 28.92 -18.61 10.43
CA ASP A 731 28.84 -20.01 10.88
C ASP A 731 27.40 -20.55 10.97
N GLN A 732 26.40 -19.68 10.82
CA GLN A 732 24.98 -20.03 10.79
C GLN A 732 24.40 -20.03 9.37
N LEU A 733 25.16 -19.55 8.37
CA LEU A 733 24.71 -19.61 6.98
C LEU A 733 24.89 -21.02 6.40
N PRO A 734 23.95 -21.49 5.56
CA PRO A 734 24.17 -22.71 4.79
C PRO A 734 25.33 -22.51 3.79
N PRO A 735 25.95 -23.60 3.30
CA PRO A 735 26.95 -23.48 2.25
C PRO A 735 26.32 -22.95 0.96
N GLY A 736 26.95 -21.94 0.36
CA GLY A 736 26.56 -21.35 -0.93
C GLY A 736 27.34 -20.07 -1.23
N ASP A 737 27.08 -19.47 -2.40
CA ASP A 737 27.57 -18.13 -2.73
C ASP A 737 26.67 -17.09 -2.02
N VAL A 738 27.28 -16.21 -1.23
CA VAL A 738 26.55 -15.23 -0.41
C VAL A 738 26.51 -13.88 -1.13
N LEU A 739 25.31 -13.37 -1.38
CA LEU A 739 25.06 -12.01 -1.81
C LEU A 739 24.64 -11.18 -0.59
N GLU A 740 25.53 -10.28 -0.18
CA GLU A 740 25.28 -9.34 0.92
C GLU A 740 24.37 -8.22 0.46
N LYS A 741 23.30 -7.98 1.23
CA LYS A 741 22.45 -6.81 1.11
C LYS A 741 22.37 -6.09 2.46
N PRO A 742 22.01 -4.80 2.48
CA PRO A 742 21.99 -4.01 3.71
C PRO A 742 21.16 -4.60 4.86
N SER A 743 20.03 -5.22 4.53
CA SER A 743 19.06 -5.75 5.51
C SER A 743 18.98 -7.28 5.50
N ALA A 744 19.64 -7.93 4.54
CA ALA A 744 19.55 -9.37 4.33
C ALA A 744 20.83 -9.98 3.75
N ARG A 745 21.05 -11.28 4.00
CA ARG A 745 22.09 -12.08 3.36
C ARG A 745 21.42 -13.17 2.53
N LEU A 746 21.65 -13.17 1.22
CA LEU A 746 21.10 -14.17 0.31
C LEU A 746 22.14 -15.26 0.08
N VAL A 747 21.78 -16.52 0.31
CA VAL A 747 22.68 -17.65 0.06
C VAL A 747 22.14 -18.46 -1.11
N LEU A 748 22.90 -18.51 -2.22
CA LEU A 748 22.57 -19.23 -3.45
C LEU A 748 23.38 -20.53 -3.54
N GLN A 749 22.70 -21.65 -3.74
CA GLN A 749 23.32 -22.98 -3.81
C GLN A 749 23.45 -23.46 -5.26
N TRP A 750 24.37 -22.84 -6.01
CA TRP A 750 24.60 -23.20 -7.40
C TRP A 750 25.21 -24.61 -7.54
N PRO A 751 24.71 -25.44 -8.48
CA PRO A 751 25.29 -26.75 -8.75
C PRO A 751 26.78 -26.68 -9.12
N GLY A 752 27.56 -27.68 -8.69
CA GLY A 752 28.98 -27.77 -8.99
C GLY A 752 29.88 -26.76 -8.28
N ARG A 753 29.31 -25.85 -7.48
CA ARG A 753 30.07 -24.87 -6.69
C ARG A 753 30.21 -25.31 -5.24
N THR A 754 31.44 -25.24 -4.74
CA THR A 754 31.75 -25.28 -3.30
C THR A 754 32.25 -23.89 -2.94
N PRO A 755 31.78 -23.24 -1.85
CA PRO A 755 32.16 -21.87 -1.52
C PRO A 755 33.68 -21.69 -1.44
N ALA A 756 34.16 -20.51 -1.86
CA ALA A 756 35.60 -20.20 -1.94
C ALA A 756 36.34 -20.33 -0.59
N ASP A 757 35.63 -20.32 0.54
CA ASP A 757 36.21 -20.46 1.89
C ASP A 757 36.23 -21.89 2.46
N ALA A 758 35.72 -22.89 1.75
CA ALA A 758 35.85 -24.30 2.19
C ALA A 758 37.28 -24.87 1.98
N LEU A 759 38.15 -24.15 1.26
CA LEU A 759 39.51 -24.60 0.91
C LEU A 759 40.65 -23.83 1.61
N SER A 760 40.37 -22.93 2.58
CA SER A 760 41.42 -22.17 3.29
C SER A 760 41.69 -22.61 4.75
N LEU A 761 41.02 -23.64 5.25
CA LEU A 761 41.29 -24.24 6.58
C LEU A 761 41.89 -25.65 6.48
N SER A 762 42.97 -25.80 5.71
CA SER A 762 43.89 -26.93 5.85
C SER A 762 45.22 -26.59 5.18
N THR A 763 46.29 -26.65 5.97
CA THR A 763 47.72 -26.48 5.64
C THR A 763 48.26 -25.07 5.40
N ALA A 764 48.34 -24.29 6.48
CA ALA A 764 49.56 -23.54 6.78
C ALA A 764 49.90 -23.66 8.27
N GLY A 765 51.07 -24.24 8.59
CA GLY A 765 51.70 -24.09 9.92
C GLY A 765 51.87 -25.35 10.76
N GLY A 766 52.81 -26.23 10.36
CA GLY A 766 53.38 -27.26 11.23
C GLY A 766 54.88 -27.08 11.36
N THR A 767 55.28 -26.30 12.37
CA THR A 767 56.67 -25.92 12.70
C THR A 767 57.50 -27.12 13.15
N ALA A 768 58.78 -27.10 12.78
CA ALA A 768 59.78 -28.13 13.05
C ALA A 768 59.95 -28.47 14.53
N CYS A 769 60.06 -29.77 14.80
CA CYS A 769 60.42 -30.35 16.09
C CYS A 769 61.95 -30.51 16.14
N LEU A 770 62.62 -29.83 17.08
CA LEU A 770 63.95 -30.20 17.57
C LEU A 770 63.83 -30.55 19.06
N THR A 771 64.24 -31.77 19.37
CA THR A 771 64.25 -32.41 20.68
C THR A 771 65.31 -31.81 21.62
N PRO A 772 65.22 -32.12 22.92
CA PRO A 772 66.38 -32.80 23.50
C PRO A 772 66.00 -33.94 24.47
N THR A 773 66.67 -35.09 24.31
CA THR A 773 67.07 -35.95 25.43
C THR A 773 68.46 -36.50 25.13
N SER A 774 69.35 -36.35 26.12
CA SER A 774 70.76 -36.79 26.26
C SER A 774 71.81 -36.23 25.30
#